data_AF-A0AAD5CM88-F1
#
_entry.id   AF-A0AAD5CM88-F1
#
_cell.length_a   1.000
_cell.length_b   1.000
_cell.length_c   1.000
_cell.angle_alpha   90.00
_cell.angle_beta   90.00
_cell.angle_gamma   90.00
#
_symmetry.space_group_name_H-M   'P 1'
#
loop_
_entity.id
_entity.type
_entity.pdbx_description
1 polymer ?
#
loop_
_entity_poly.entity_id
_entity_poly.type
_entity_poly.pdbx_seq_one_letter_code
_entity_poly.pdbx_strand_id
1 'polypeptide(L)'
;MESMLFTFTQPPSSSSASVYSTQNPNYISPPFIHHPSRRTLASFVTKPLPSRRTLASVTCSALQQPNMAAPAKEAKLWGGRFEEGVTDAVERFTESISFDKALYKQDIKGSRAHASMLAKQGLMSLSDRDSIIEGLNRIEEQIERGEFVWRTDREDVHMNIEATLTDLIGEPAKKLHTARSRNDQVSTDFRLWCRDGIDNIVSHVKQLQIALVRLAKKNVGVVVPGFTHLQSAEPVLLHHHLLAYVEQLELDARRLLDCRARLNFCPLGACALAGTGLPIDRFMTSDALGFTAPMRNSMDAVSDRDFILELLAGNAILALHLSWLGEEWGLWASEESGFSMEAVGGKSARVVGDLVTLQVLCKGLPLTYNRDLQEDKEPVFDSVKTIIGMLKMSADFAQNITYNHDKIQKALPSGHVDTGSLLDRDSILKGLDQIEKQIESGEFVWIQNEEPAKNLFTTRSQNGQLSTDFHVWCCDAIDTIFSHIKHLQVSMVKLAKKNTGVIVPGYTHLQRAQPVLLQHHLLAYVEQLERDAERLQDCRVRLNTMKNSMEAVVSDLAFVLEFASANSITAIHLSRLGEEWVLWASEEFGFITPSDSVSTGSSIMPQKKNPDPMELVRGKSARVVGDLIKLQLAHNHGLQVDKEPIADSVKTIIGMLEVSAEFAQNITYNQDRIQKSLPAGHLDATTLADYLVHKAS
;
A
#
# COMPACT_ATOMS: atom_id res chain seq x y z
N MET A 1 -26.56 -23.53 26.65
CA MET A 1 -27.67 -22.58 26.88
C MET A 1 -28.29 -22.29 25.54
N GLU A 2 -29.45 -22.90 25.32
CA GLU A 2 -30.26 -22.80 24.11
C GLU A 2 -31.09 -21.49 24.10
N SER A 3 -31.67 -21.22 22.93
CA SER A 3 -32.81 -20.35 22.62
C SER A 3 -32.51 -18.88 22.28
N MET A 4 -32.58 -18.57 20.98
CA MET A 4 -33.69 -17.78 20.41
C MET A 4 -33.68 -17.93 18.88
N LEU A 5 -34.67 -18.68 18.39
CA LEU A 5 -34.99 -18.88 16.98
C LEU A 5 -36.07 -17.86 16.58
N PHE A 6 -35.84 -17.11 15.51
CA PHE A 6 -36.90 -16.39 14.80
C PHE A 6 -37.11 -17.01 13.42
N THR A 7 -38.32 -17.51 13.22
CA THR A 7 -38.87 -18.04 11.98
C THR A 7 -39.26 -16.93 11.02
N PHE A 8 -38.85 -17.00 9.75
CA PHE A 8 -39.41 -16.20 8.66
C PHE A 8 -40.11 -17.09 7.63
N THR A 9 -41.35 -16.70 7.34
CA THR A 9 -42.33 -17.31 6.44
C THR A 9 -42.03 -17.01 4.97
N GLN A 10 -42.20 -18.01 4.10
CA GLN A 10 -42.11 -17.88 2.63
C GLN A 10 -43.30 -17.10 2.03
N PRO A 11 -43.14 -16.42 0.88
CA PRO A 11 -44.23 -16.03 0.01
C PRO A 11 -44.46 -17.04 -1.14
N PRO A 12 -45.66 -17.07 -1.75
CA PRO A 12 -46.09 -18.16 -2.61
C PRO A 12 -45.71 -17.96 -4.09
N SER A 13 -45.60 -19.08 -4.78
CA SER A 13 -45.56 -19.21 -6.24
C SER A 13 -46.95 -19.01 -6.87
N SER A 14 -47.05 -18.23 -7.94
CA SER A 14 -48.04 -18.49 -8.99
C SER A 14 -47.61 -17.93 -10.35
N SER A 15 -47.76 -18.80 -11.34
CA SER A 15 -47.65 -18.59 -12.78
C SER A 15 -48.88 -17.89 -13.35
N SER A 16 -48.72 -17.05 -14.39
CA SER A 16 -49.51 -17.18 -15.63
C SER A 16 -49.01 -16.20 -16.70
N ALA A 17 -48.85 -16.73 -17.90
CA ALA A 17 -48.66 -15.99 -19.14
C ALA A 17 -50.02 -15.53 -19.67
N SER A 18 -50.10 -14.32 -20.24
CA SER A 18 -50.95 -14.10 -21.41
C SER A 18 -50.47 -12.92 -22.25
N VAL A 19 -50.53 -13.19 -23.54
CA VAL A 19 -50.25 -12.39 -24.73
C VAL A 19 -51.24 -11.24 -24.87
N TYR A 20 -50.78 -10.05 -25.25
CA TYR A 20 -51.49 -9.22 -26.23
C TYR A 20 -50.49 -8.47 -27.13
N SER A 21 -50.67 -8.72 -28.42
CA SER A 21 -49.99 -8.05 -29.52
C SER A 21 -50.70 -6.74 -29.85
N THR A 22 -49.96 -5.69 -30.19
CA THR A 22 -50.36 -4.74 -31.23
C THR A 22 -49.13 -4.31 -32.03
N GLN A 23 -49.29 -4.44 -33.35
CA GLN A 23 -48.32 -4.08 -34.38
C GLN A 23 -48.22 -2.56 -34.52
N ASN A 24 -47.02 -2.06 -34.85
CA ASN A 24 -46.89 -0.98 -35.83
C ASN A 24 -45.56 -1.14 -36.59
N PRO A 25 -45.55 -1.23 -37.93
CA PRO A 25 -44.36 -1.41 -38.74
C PRO A 25 -43.79 -0.05 -39.15
N ASN A 26 -42.46 0.09 -39.12
CA ASN A 26 -41.65 0.93 -40.04
C ASN A 26 -40.23 1.08 -39.47
N TYR A 27 -39.30 0.25 -39.94
CA TYR A 27 -37.89 0.63 -40.02
C TYR A 27 -37.31 0.05 -41.31
N ILE A 28 -37.21 0.93 -42.30
CA ILE A 28 -36.47 0.74 -43.55
C ILE A 28 -35.11 1.41 -43.34
N SER A 29 -34.04 0.67 -43.63
CA SER A 29 -32.64 1.12 -43.57
C SER A 29 -32.38 2.35 -44.46
N PRO A 30 -31.57 3.35 -44.02
CA PRO A 30 -31.14 4.41 -44.90
C PRO A 30 -29.88 4.04 -45.70
N PRO A 31 -29.66 4.66 -46.88
CA PRO A 31 -28.76 4.16 -47.92
C PRO A 31 -27.34 4.73 -47.83
N PHE A 32 -26.41 3.97 -48.43
CA PHE A 32 -25.07 4.42 -48.82
C PHE A 32 -25.15 5.66 -49.73
N ILE A 33 -24.41 6.72 -49.39
CA ILE A 33 -24.19 7.87 -50.26
C ILE A 33 -22.69 7.94 -50.62
N HIS A 34 -22.43 7.81 -51.92
CA HIS A 34 -21.16 8.07 -52.59
C HIS A 34 -20.85 9.57 -52.62
N HIS A 35 -19.58 9.94 -52.42
CA HIS A 35 -19.05 11.22 -52.90
C HIS A 35 -17.88 10.99 -53.89
N PRO A 36 -17.88 11.65 -55.07
CA PRO A 36 -16.78 11.64 -56.02
C PRO A 36 -15.90 12.90 -55.88
N SER A 37 -14.59 12.77 -56.10
CA SER A 37 -13.84 13.48 -57.15
C SER A 37 -12.33 13.54 -56.89
N ARG A 38 -11.59 13.36 -57.98
CA ARG A 38 -10.12 13.29 -58.12
C ARG A 38 -9.46 14.67 -58.11
N ARG A 39 -8.18 14.71 -57.70
CA ARG A 39 -6.97 15.34 -58.31
C ARG A 39 -5.99 15.64 -57.16
N THR A 40 -4.68 15.38 -57.18
CA THR A 40 -3.70 15.11 -58.23
C THR A 40 -2.45 14.56 -57.53
N LEU A 41 -1.88 13.45 -58.03
CA LEU A 41 -0.55 12.97 -57.63
C LEU A 41 0.50 13.82 -58.34
N ALA A 42 1.23 14.64 -57.58
CA ALA A 42 2.46 15.29 -58.04
C ALA A 42 3.67 14.52 -57.51
N SER A 43 4.48 14.06 -58.46
CA SER A 43 5.78 13.42 -58.30
C SER A 43 6.75 14.27 -57.47
N PHE A 44 7.35 13.69 -56.43
CA PHE A 44 8.64 14.15 -55.93
C PHE A 44 9.70 13.06 -56.06
N VAL A 45 10.66 13.42 -56.91
CA VAL A 45 11.88 12.76 -57.33
C VAL A 45 12.69 12.25 -56.13
N THR A 46 13.11 10.99 -56.22
CA THR A 46 14.12 10.37 -55.36
C THR A 46 15.47 11.05 -55.57
N LYS A 47 16.03 11.66 -54.52
CA LYS A 47 17.45 12.03 -54.46
C LYS A 47 18.24 10.94 -53.73
N PRO A 48 19.44 10.56 -54.22
CA PRO A 48 20.26 9.53 -53.58
C PRO A 48 20.93 10.06 -52.30
N LEU A 49 21.05 9.18 -51.31
CA LEU A 49 21.78 9.38 -50.05
C LEU A 49 23.25 9.74 -50.32
N PRO A 50 23.83 10.75 -49.64
CA PRO A 50 25.25 11.02 -49.74
C PRO A 50 26.05 9.99 -48.94
N SER A 51 27.17 9.60 -49.53
CA SER A 51 28.16 8.64 -49.04
C SER A 51 28.68 8.93 -47.63
N ARG A 52 28.84 7.84 -46.85
CA ARG A 52 29.61 7.75 -45.59
C ARG A 52 30.79 8.73 -45.55
N ARG A 53 30.70 9.76 -44.71
CA ARG A 53 31.88 10.43 -44.15
C ARG A 53 32.40 9.57 -43.00
N THR A 54 33.65 9.14 -43.14
CA THR A 54 34.47 8.53 -42.09
C THR A 54 34.48 9.47 -40.88
N LEU A 55 33.87 9.03 -39.77
CA LEU A 55 34.10 9.65 -38.47
C LEU A 55 35.53 9.29 -38.05
N ALA A 56 36.39 10.30 -38.02
CA ALA A 56 37.69 10.21 -37.38
C ALA A 56 37.47 9.81 -35.92
N SER A 57 38.16 8.75 -35.48
CA SER A 57 38.19 8.34 -34.09
C SER A 57 38.80 9.46 -33.25
N VAL A 58 37.95 10.19 -32.54
CA VAL A 58 38.40 10.99 -31.39
C VAL A 58 38.71 9.98 -30.29
N THR A 59 39.97 9.54 -30.22
CA THR A 59 40.50 8.90 -29.03
C THR A 59 40.50 9.95 -27.92
N CYS A 60 39.45 9.94 -27.11
CA CYS A 60 39.46 10.59 -25.82
C CYS A 60 40.50 9.83 -24.98
N SER A 61 41.69 10.42 -24.82
CA SER A 61 42.69 9.95 -23.86
C SER A 61 42.11 10.17 -22.47
N ALA A 62 41.32 9.21 -22.00
CA ALA A 62 40.96 9.11 -20.61
C ALA A 62 42.27 9.06 -19.82
N LEU A 63 42.50 10.09 -19.00
CA LEU A 63 43.51 10.06 -17.97
C LEU A 63 43.27 8.79 -17.15
N GLN A 64 44.12 7.77 -17.36
CA GLN A 64 44.18 6.60 -16.50
C GLN A 64 44.50 7.12 -15.10
N GLN A 65 43.48 7.14 -14.25
CA GLN A 65 43.71 7.20 -12.81
C GLN A 65 44.61 6.02 -12.44
N PRO A 66 45.59 6.21 -11.53
CA PRO A 66 46.43 5.11 -11.09
C PRO A 66 45.53 3.99 -10.58
N ASN A 67 45.80 2.79 -11.09
CA ASN A 67 45.09 1.55 -10.80
C ASN A 67 45.28 1.22 -9.31
N MET A 68 44.51 1.90 -8.44
CA MET A 68 44.34 1.45 -7.07
C MET A 68 43.62 0.11 -7.18
N ALA A 69 44.33 -0.97 -6.86
CA ALA A 69 43.74 -2.29 -6.81
C ALA A 69 42.44 -2.20 -6.01
N ALA A 70 41.33 -2.57 -6.63
CA ALA A 70 40.06 -2.68 -5.93
C ALA A 70 40.28 -3.55 -4.68
N PRO A 71 39.74 -3.17 -3.51
CA PRO A 71 39.89 -3.98 -2.31
C PRO A 71 39.48 -5.42 -2.62
N ALA A 72 40.25 -6.38 -2.10
CA ALA A 72 39.99 -7.79 -2.33
C ALA A 72 38.57 -8.12 -1.85
N LYS A 73 37.78 -8.76 -2.72
CA LYS A 73 36.41 -9.16 -2.40
C LYS A 73 36.41 -10.09 -1.18
N GLU A 74 35.52 -9.84 -0.24
CA GLU A 74 35.35 -10.69 0.93
C GLU A 74 34.49 -11.92 0.61
N ALA A 75 34.74 -13.02 1.33
CA ALA A 75 33.91 -14.20 1.24
C ALA A 75 32.52 -13.90 1.82
N LYS A 76 31.45 -14.22 1.06
CA LYS A 76 30.07 -13.94 1.47
C LYS A 76 29.66 -14.77 2.71
N LEU A 77 28.90 -14.15 3.62
CA LEU A 77 28.42 -14.76 4.88
C LEU A 77 27.50 -15.98 4.66
N TRP A 78 26.82 -16.07 3.51
CA TRP A 78 25.93 -17.18 3.15
C TRP A 78 26.56 -18.21 2.19
N GLY A 79 27.88 -18.18 2.02
CA GLY A 79 28.62 -18.97 1.03
C GLY A 79 28.92 -20.43 1.38
N GLY A 80 28.60 -20.91 2.59
CA GLY A 80 29.06 -22.21 3.09
C GLY A 80 28.65 -23.45 2.25
N ARG A 81 27.72 -23.29 1.32
CA ARG A 81 27.23 -24.35 0.41
C ARG A 81 27.79 -24.26 -1.01
N PHE A 82 28.38 -23.14 -1.41
CA PHE A 82 28.77 -22.88 -2.80
C PHE A 82 30.29 -23.05 -2.97
N GLU A 83 30.69 -23.81 -3.99
CA GLU A 83 32.11 -24.05 -4.33
C GLU A 83 32.71 -22.88 -5.14
N GLU A 84 31.87 -22.07 -5.79
CA GLU A 84 32.26 -20.95 -6.64
C GLU A 84 31.67 -19.61 -6.14
N GLY A 85 32.36 -18.52 -6.44
CA GLY A 85 31.89 -17.16 -6.17
C GLY A 85 30.79 -16.71 -7.14
N VAL A 86 29.98 -15.75 -6.70
CA VAL A 86 28.96 -15.11 -7.54
C VAL A 86 29.63 -14.23 -8.61
N THR A 87 29.10 -14.23 -9.83
CA THR A 87 29.62 -13.37 -10.90
C THR A 87 29.31 -11.88 -10.66
N ASP A 88 30.14 -10.97 -11.17
CA ASP A 88 29.94 -9.51 -11.05
C ASP A 88 28.60 -9.03 -11.60
N ALA A 89 28.06 -9.70 -12.62
CA ALA A 89 26.77 -9.36 -13.19
C ALA A 89 25.62 -9.70 -12.23
N VAL A 90 25.68 -10.88 -11.61
CA VAL A 90 24.69 -11.28 -10.60
C VAL A 90 24.81 -10.40 -9.37
N GLU A 91 26.02 -10.13 -8.88
CA GLU A 91 26.25 -9.29 -7.70
C GLU A 91 25.67 -7.88 -7.88
N ARG A 92 25.94 -7.22 -9.02
CA ARG A 92 25.36 -5.90 -9.34
C ARG A 92 23.85 -5.90 -9.50
N PHE A 93 23.25 -7.04 -9.82
CA PHE A 93 21.80 -7.16 -9.97
C PHE A 93 21.11 -7.50 -8.65
N THR A 94 21.79 -8.24 -7.76
CA THR A 94 21.21 -8.70 -6.50
C THR A 94 21.49 -7.79 -5.32
N GLU A 95 22.49 -6.90 -5.42
CA GLU A 95 22.80 -5.94 -4.36
C GLU A 95 21.60 -5.03 -4.07
N SER A 96 21.40 -4.72 -2.80
CA SER A 96 20.43 -3.72 -2.36
C SER A 96 21.06 -2.53 -1.67
N ILE A 97 22.38 -2.55 -1.44
CA ILE A 97 23.07 -1.50 -0.69
C ILE A 97 22.99 -0.11 -1.33
N SER A 98 22.82 -0.04 -2.65
CA SER A 98 22.62 1.21 -3.38
C SER A 98 21.42 2.02 -2.85
N PHE A 99 20.40 1.35 -2.31
CA PHE A 99 19.18 1.96 -1.76
C PHE A 99 18.89 1.62 -0.29
N ASP A 100 19.10 0.37 0.15
CA ASP A 100 18.71 -0.10 1.48
C ASP A 100 19.59 0.42 2.62
N LYS A 101 20.74 1.03 2.31
CA LYS A 101 21.55 1.80 3.27
C LYS A 101 20.72 2.88 3.99
N ALA A 102 19.59 3.30 3.42
CA ALA A 102 18.63 4.19 4.07
C ALA A 102 18.04 3.62 5.37
N LEU A 103 18.09 2.29 5.58
CA LEU A 103 17.56 1.60 6.76
C LEU A 103 18.57 1.46 7.91
N TYR A 104 19.79 1.99 7.79
CA TYR A 104 20.86 1.76 8.78
C TYR A 104 20.45 2.14 10.22
N LYS A 105 19.69 3.22 10.40
CA LYS A 105 19.22 3.66 11.72
C LYS A 105 18.29 2.63 12.35
N GLN A 106 17.38 2.08 11.54
CA GLN A 106 16.44 1.08 11.97
C GLN A 106 17.14 -0.25 12.27
N ASP A 107 18.07 -0.69 11.42
CA ASP A 107 18.87 -1.90 11.64
C ASP A 107 19.70 -1.84 12.94
N ILE A 108 20.39 -0.73 13.15
CA ILE A 108 21.20 -0.51 14.37
C ILE A 108 20.31 -0.50 15.61
N LYS A 109 19.18 0.21 15.55
CA LYS A 109 18.21 0.26 16.65
C LYS A 109 17.62 -1.12 16.96
N GLY A 110 17.21 -1.87 15.93
CA GLY A 110 16.74 -3.25 16.03
C GLY A 110 17.79 -4.18 16.64
N SER A 111 19.03 -4.05 16.20
CA SER A 111 20.17 -4.82 16.69
C SER A 111 20.50 -4.54 18.16
N ARG A 112 20.45 -3.29 18.62
CA ARG A 112 20.63 -2.94 20.05
C ARG A 112 19.52 -3.55 20.93
N ALA A 113 18.26 -3.48 20.48
CA ALA A 113 17.13 -4.07 21.18
C ALA A 113 17.26 -5.59 21.26
N HIS A 114 17.65 -6.24 20.16
CA HIS A 114 17.86 -7.69 20.10
C HIS A 114 19.00 -8.14 21.01
N ALA A 115 20.17 -7.49 20.95
CA ALA A 115 21.31 -7.80 21.82
C ALA A 115 20.94 -7.69 23.31
N SER A 116 20.19 -6.65 23.67
CA SER A 116 19.72 -6.43 25.04
C SER A 116 18.78 -7.53 25.50
N MET A 117 17.88 -8.00 24.63
CA MET A 117 16.98 -9.11 24.89
C MET A 117 17.73 -10.43 25.05
N LEU A 118 18.66 -10.75 24.14
CA LEU A 118 19.48 -11.97 24.24
C LEU A 118 20.21 -12.05 25.57
N ALA A 119 20.81 -10.93 26.01
CA ALA A 119 21.50 -10.88 27.30
C ALA A 119 20.56 -11.03 28.49
N LYS A 120 19.35 -10.45 28.41
CA LYS A 120 18.32 -10.60 29.46
C LYS A 120 17.86 -12.05 29.60
N GLN A 121 17.76 -12.78 28.49
CA GLN A 121 17.36 -14.19 28.45
C GLN A 121 18.51 -15.17 28.73
N GLY A 122 19.72 -14.66 29.02
CA GLY A 122 20.90 -15.48 29.29
C GLY A 122 21.52 -16.13 28.04
N LEU A 123 21.05 -15.78 26.84
CA LEU A 123 21.57 -16.28 25.56
C LEU A 123 22.88 -15.58 25.15
N MET A 124 23.25 -14.52 25.87
CA MET A 124 24.46 -13.71 25.65
C MET A 124 24.95 -13.15 26.98
N SER A 125 26.27 -12.98 27.15
CA SER A 125 26.80 -12.33 28.35
C SER A 125 26.54 -10.82 28.34
N LEU A 126 26.46 -10.18 29.53
CA LEU A 126 26.32 -8.72 29.62
C LEU A 126 27.50 -7.99 28.98
N SER A 127 28.71 -8.54 29.09
CA SER A 127 29.92 -7.99 28.48
C SER A 127 29.88 -8.05 26.94
N ASP A 128 29.38 -9.15 26.37
CA ASP A 128 29.20 -9.28 24.91
C ASP A 128 28.17 -8.25 24.42
N ARG A 129 27.04 -8.12 25.12
CA ARG A 129 26.02 -7.11 24.83
C ARG A 129 26.59 -5.71 24.83
N ASP A 130 27.32 -5.33 25.87
CA ASP A 130 27.89 -3.98 26.00
C ASP A 130 28.91 -3.70 24.89
N SER A 131 29.70 -4.70 24.51
CA SER A 131 30.64 -4.62 23.37
C SER A 131 29.90 -4.44 22.04
N ILE A 132 28.80 -5.16 21.83
CA ILE A 132 27.94 -5.02 20.64
C ILE A 132 27.32 -3.62 20.58
N ILE A 133 26.71 -3.14 21.67
CA ILE A 133 26.05 -1.84 21.68
C ILE A 133 27.05 -0.72 21.39
N GLU A 134 28.22 -0.76 22.03
CA GLU A 134 29.29 0.22 21.79
C GLU A 134 29.82 0.14 20.35
N GLY A 135 30.01 -1.06 19.80
CA GLY A 135 30.39 -1.24 18.40
C GLY A 135 29.36 -0.66 17.43
N LEU A 136 28.06 -0.90 17.68
CA LEU A 136 26.96 -0.35 16.90
C LEU A 136 26.88 1.19 17.01
N ASN A 137 27.13 1.78 18.20
CA ASN A 137 27.23 3.23 18.38
C ASN A 137 28.33 3.84 17.50
N ARG A 138 29.52 3.21 17.48
CA ARG A 138 30.63 3.68 16.63
C ARG A 138 30.31 3.59 15.15
N ILE A 139 29.65 2.51 14.72
CA ILE A 139 29.22 2.35 13.33
C ILE A 139 28.20 3.44 12.97
N GLU A 140 27.20 3.68 13.82
CA GLU A 140 26.20 4.75 13.61
C GLU A 140 26.89 6.11 13.44
N GLU A 141 27.81 6.47 14.34
CA GLU A 141 28.56 7.72 14.26
C GLU A 141 29.41 7.83 12.99
N GLN A 142 30.06 6.75 12.55
CA GLN A 142 30.83 6.72 11.30
C GLN A 142 29.93 6.95 10.08
N ILE A 143 28.74 6.35 10.06
CA ILE A 143 27.77 6.54 8.98
C ILE A 143 27.30 8.00 8.96
N GLU A 144 26.98 8.58 10.13
CA GLU A 144 26.50 9.96 10.24
C GLU A 144 27.57 11.00 9.87
N ARG A 145 28.86 10.72 10.11
CA ARG A 145 29.99 11.55 9.67
C ARG A 145 30.35 11.37 8.19
N GLY A 146 29.74 10.40 7.49
CA GLY A 146 30.09 10.05 6.12
C GLY A 146 31.45 9.34 5.98
N GLU A 147 31.96 8.78 7.09
CA GLU A 147 33.25 8.05 7.16
C GLU A 147 33.08 6.55 6.89
N PHE A 148 31.86 6.02 7.03
CA PHE A 148 31.57 4.61 6.80
C PHE A 148 31.66 4.23 5.31
N VAL A 149 32.43 3.19 5.01
CA VAL A 149 32.63 2.70 3.64
C VAL A 149 31.63 1.59 3.33
N TRP A 150 30.58 1.94 2.58
CA TRP A 150 29.61 0.98 2.06
C TRP A 150 30.22 0.12 0.96
N ARG A 151 30.05 -1.20 1.07
CA ARG A 151 30.63 -2.20 0.19
C ARG A 151 29.53 -2.96 -0.55
N THR A 152 29.60 -2.96 -1.88
CA THR A 152 28.66 -3.69 -2.75
C THR A 152 28.83 -5.21 -2.66
N ASP A 153 30.06 -5.68 -2.38
CA ASP A 153 30.34 -7.10 -2.15
C ASP A 153 29.78 -7.62 -0.82
N ARG A 154 29.43 -6.71 0.10
CA ARG A 154 28.63 -6.97 1.29
C ARG A 154 27.13 -6.83 1.06
N GLU A 155 26.66 -6.86 -0.20
CA GLU A 155 25.26 -7.02 -0.69
C GLU A 155 24.19 -6.04 -0.17
N ASP A 156 23.95 -5.99 1.13
CA ASP A 156 22.87 -5.27 1.81
C ASP A 156 23.39 -4.47 3.03
N VAL A 157 22.53 -3.57 3.56
CA VAL A 157 22.84 -2.75 4.75
C VAL A 157 23.22 -3.60 5.94
N HIS A 158 22.58 -4.75 6.11
CA HIS A 158 22.72 -5.60 7.27
C HIS A 158 24.07 -6.32 7.31
N MET A 159 24.52 -6.87 6.18
CA MET A 159 25.83 -7.51 6.03
C MET A 159 26.95 -6.48 6.12
N ASN A 160 26.76 -5.26 5.61
CA ASN A 160 27.71 -4.16 5.79
C ASN A 160 27.93 -3.86 7.28
N ILE A 161 26.84 -3.73 8.05
CA ILE A 161 26.89 -3.46 9.49
C ILE A 161 27.45 -4.65 10.27
N GLU A 162 26.98 -5.87 9.98
CA GLU A 162 27.39 -7.12 10.65
C GLU A 162 28.87 -7.44 10.45
N ALA A 163 29.36 -7.32 9.22
CA ALA A 163 30.78 -7.53 8.92
C ALA A 163 31.64 -6.46 9.60
N THR A 164 31.25 -5.18 9.53
CA THR A 164 31.99 -4.11 10.21
C THR A 164 31.98 -4.27 11.71
N LEU A 165 30.86 -4.70 12.30
CA LEU A 165 30.79 -5.00 13.73
C LEU A 165 31.75 -6.14 14.10
N THR A 166 31.79 -7.19 13.27
CA THR A 166 32.74 -8.31 13.46
C THR A 166 34.18 -7.85 13.37
N ASP A 167 34.51 -6.97 12.41
CA ASP A 167 35.85 -6.39 12.27
C ASP A 167 36.25 -5.56 13.50
N LEU A 168 35.28 -4.90 14.15
CA LEU A 168 35.51 -4.03 15.31
C LEU A 168 35.64 -4.79 16.65
N ILE A 169 34.82 -5.81 16.89
CA ILE A 169 34.71 -6.45 18.22
C ILE A 169 34.98 -7.96 18.21
N GLY A 170 35.09 -8.59 17.05
CA GLY A 170 35.38 -10.02 16.90
C GLY A 170 34.19 -10.94 17.23
N GLU A 171 34.47 -12.05 17.90
CA GLU A 171 33.51 -13.13 18.17
C GLU A 171 32.17 -12.71 18.83
N PRO A 172 32.11 -11.73 19.77
CA PRO A 172 30.84 -11.26 20.31
C PRO A 172 29.82 -10.85 19.22
N ALA A 173 30.28 -10.22 18.13
CA ALA A 173 29.41 -9.79 17.04
C ALA A 173 28.62 -10.95 16.41
N LYS A 174 29.24 -12.12 16.28
CA LYS A 174 28.62 -13.31 15.66
C LYS A 174 27.44 -13.86 16.46
N LYS A 175 27.41 -13.60 17.78
CA LYS A 175 26.30 -14.00 18.66
C LYS A 175 25.05 -13.14 18.46
N LEU A 176 25.16 -11.99 17.78
CA LEU A 176 24.03 -11.08 17.56
C LEU A 176 22.96 -11.70 16.64
N HIS A 177 23.33 -12.65 15.76
CA HIS A 177 22.39 -13.30 14.86
C HIS A 177 21.61 -14.46 15.51
N THR A 178 21.92 -14.83 16.76
CA THR A 178 21.19 -15.87 17.49
C THR A 178 19.70 -15.54 17.56
N ALA A 179 18.83 -16.52 17.28
CA ALA A 179 17.38 -16.37 17.28
C ALA A 179 16.83 -15.26 16.35
N ARG A 180 17.52 -15.00 15.23
CA ARG A 180 17.17 -13.98 14.25
C ARG A 180 17.41 -14.49 12.83
N SER A 181 16.69 -13.93 11.87
CA SER A 181 16.91 -14.14 10.44
C SER A 181 17.04 -12.79 9.74
N ARG A 182 17.51 -12.79 8.48
CA ARG A 182 17.40 -11.59 7.66
C ARG A 182 15.94 -11.23 7.37
N ASN A 183 15.04 -12.21 7.30
CA ASN A 183 13.63 -12.01 6.94
C ASN A 183 12.86 -11.18 7.98
N ASP A 184 12.98 -11.52 9.27
CA ASP A 184 12.31 -10.78 10.34
C ASP A 184 13.05 -9.48 10.68
N GLN A 185 14.37 -9.45 10.52
CA GLN A 185 15.17 -8.22 10.64
C GLN A 185 14.75 -7.17 9.61
N VAL A 186 14.79 -7.49 8.30
CA VAL A 186 14.40 -6.51 7.26
C VAL A 186 12.94 -6.08 7.38
N SER A 187 12.04 -6.99 7.77
CA SER A 187 10.63 -6.66 8.04
C SER A 187 10.51 -5.68 9.22
N THR A 188 11.32 -5.85 10.26
CA THR A 188 11.37 -4.94 11.42
C THR A 188 11.87 -3.57 11.00
N ASP A 189 12.99 -3.53 10.28
CA ASP A 189 13.62 -2.27 9.88
C ASP A 189 12.72 -1.46 8.98
N PHE A 190 12.07 -2.13 8.02
CA PHE A 190 11.21 -1.46 7.06
C PHE A 190 9.94 -0.92 7.71
N ARG A 191 9.33 -1.65 8.66
CA ARG A 191 8.20 -1.13 9.45
C ARG A 191 8.58 0.10 10.26
N LEU A 192 9.74 0.08 10.92
CA LEU A 192 10.24 1.23 11.67
C LEU A 192 10.44 2.43 10.73
N TRP A 193 11.03 2.20 9.55
CA TRP A 193 11.26 3.26 8.56
C TRP A 193 9.95 3.83 8.02
N CYS A 194 8.97 2.98 7.70
CA CYS A 194 7.65 3.41 7.26
C CYS A 194 6.90 4.19 8.36
N ARG A 195 7.02 3.76 9.63
CA ARG A 195 6.44 4.49 10.76
C ARG A 195 7.00 5.91 10.85
N ASP A 196 8.32 6.05 10.80
CA ASP A 196 9.01 7.33 10.82
C ASP A 196 8.64 8.18 9.58
N GLY A 197 8.50 7.54 8.42
CA GLY A 197 8.06 8.15 7.17
C GLY A 197 6.65 8.72 7.25
N ILE A 198 5.70 7.98 7.83
CA ILE A 198 4.33 8.46 8.07
C ILE A 198 4.33 9.65 9.01
N ASP A 199 5.04 9.56 10.14
CA ASP A 199 5.13 10.66 11.12
C ASP A 199 5.67 11.94 10.45
N ASN A 200 6.66 11.78 9.56
CA ASN A 200 7.21 12.89 8.78
C ASN A 200 6.22 13.47 7.76
N ILE A 201 5.51 12.62 7.01
CA ILE A 201 4.49 13.06 6.04
C ILE A 201 3.38 13.83 6.77
N VAL A 202 2.83 13.26 7.85
CA VAL A 202 1.75 13.89 8.64
C VAL A 202 2.21 15.24 9.20
N SER A 203 3.45 15.35 9.66
CA SER A 203 3.99 16.65 10.11
C SER A 203 4.02 17.68 8.98
N HIS A 204 4.32 17.30 7.74
CA HIS A 204 4.34 18.22 6.60
C HIS A 204 2.93 18.54 6.08
N VAL A 205 1.99 17.59 6.18
CA VAL A 205 0.56 17.84 5.95
C VAL A 205 0.07 18.96 6.88
N LYS A 206 0.40 18.88 8.18
CA LYS A 206 0.06 19.93 9.16
C LYS A 206 0.66 21.29 8.79
N GLN A 207 1.91 21.33 8.33
CA GLN A 207 2.54 22.58 7.90
C GLN A 207 1.81 23.22 6.71
N LEU A 208 1.39 22.42 5.73
CA LEU A 208 0.59 22.90 4.61
C LEU A 208 -0.80 23.38 5.07
N GLN A 209 -1.48 22.66 5.96
CA GLN A 209 -2.75 23.10 6.54
C GLN A 209 -2.61 24.46 7.23
N ILE A 210 -1.58 24.67 8.06
CA ILE A 210 -1.30 25.97 8.71
C ILE A 210 -1.10 27.06 7.65
N ALA A 211 -0.32 26.79 6.61
CA ALA A 211 -0.07 27.75 5.54
C ALA A 211 -1.36 28.15 4.80
N LEU A 212 -2.24 27.20 4.49
CA LEU A 212 -3.54 27.44 3.87
C LEU A 212 -4.48 28.24 4.78
N VAL A 213 -4.54 27.92 6.08
CA VAL A 213 -5.36 28.66 7.05
C VAL A 213 -4.89 30.11 7.19
N ARG A 214 -3.57 30.34 7.26
CA ARG A 214 -3.01 31.71 7.29
C ARG A 214 -3.30 32.46 6.00
N LEU A 215 -3.21 31.80 4.85
CA LEU A 215 -3.58 32.37 3.57
C LEU A 215 -5.07 32.74 3.52
N ALA A 216 -5.93 31.88 4.05
CA ALA A 216 -7.36 32.13 4.18
C ALA A 216 -7.65 33.37 5.06
N LYS A 217 -6.98 33.48 6.22
CA LYS A 217 -7.09 34.64 7.13
C LYS A 217 -6.62 35.95 6.48
N LYS A 218 -5.58 35.91 5.63
CA LYS A 218 -5.10 37.08 4.89
C LYS A 218 -6.10 37.57 3.83
N ASN A 219 -6.96 36.69 3.33
CA ASN A 219 -7.87 36.96 2.21
C ASN A 219 -9.36 36.87 2.61
N VAL A 220 -9.68 37.26 3.83
CA VAL A 220 -11.07 37.30 4.33
C VAL A 220 -11.95 38.21 3.47
N GLY A 221 -13.14 37.73 3.12
CA GLY A 221 -14.13 38.49 2.34
C GLY A 221 -13.82 38.62 0.85
N VAL A 222 -12.74 38.02 0.37
CA VAL A 222 -12.42 37.96 -1.06
C VAL A 222 -13.34 36.96 -1.73
N VAL A 223 -14.08 37.41 -2.74
CA VAL A 223 -14.99 36.57 -3.53
C VAL A 223 -14.28 36.17 -4.82
N VAL A 224 -14.22 34.87 -5.09
CA VAL A 224 -13.67 34.29 -6.33
C VAL A 224 -14.77 33.58 -7.11
N PRO A 225 -14.65 33.46 -8.45
CA PRO A 225 -15.56 32.61 -9.21
C PRO A 225 -15.40 31.15 -8.77
N GLY A 226 -16.50 30.51 -8.35
CA GLY A 226 -16.53 29.05 -8.24
C GLY A 226 -16.63 28.43 -9.63
N PHE A 227 -16.04 27.25 -9.81
CA PHE A 227 -16.06 26.55 -11.11
C PHE A 227 -16.74 25.19 -10.97
N THR A 228 -17.60 24.86 -11.92
CA THR A 228 -18.08 23.48 -12.15
C THR A 228 -17.87 23.14 -13.62
N HIS A 229 -17.26 21.99 -13.90
CA HIS A 229 -16.83 21.63 -15.27
C HIS A 229 -15.94 22.70 -15.93
N LEU A 230 -15.08 23.37 -15.14
CA LEU A 230 -14.26 24.51 -15.56
C LEU A 230 -15.06 25.70 -16.13
N GLN A 231 -16.38 25.76 -15.87
CA GLN A 231 -17.25 26.87 -16.19
C GLN A 231 -17.56 27.65 -14.91
N SER A 232 -17.59 28.98 -15.01
CA SER A 232 -17.97 29.82 -13.87
C SER A 232 -19.39 29.48 -13.41
N ALA A 233 -19.50 29.12 -12.14
CA ALA A 233 -20.74 28.80 -11.45
C ALA A 233 -21.03 29.92 -10.43
N GLU A 234 -21.46 29.55 -9.23
CA GLU A 234 -21.71 30.50 -8.14
C GLU A 234 -20.39 31.06 -7.59
N PRO A 235 -20.32 32.36 -7.28
CA PRO A 235 -19.19 32.95 -6.55
C PRO A 235 -19.04 32.34 -5.15
N VAL A 236 -17.80 32.12 -4.72
CA VAL A 236 -17.48 31.57 -3.41
C VAL A 236 -16.48 32.45 -2.66
N LEU A 237 -16.45 32.34 -1.33
CA LEU A 237 -15.44 33.00 -0.52
C LEU A 237 -14.10 32.25 -0.69
N LEU A 238 -13.02 32.97 -1.00
CA LEU A 238 -11.70 32.37 -1.20
C LEU A 238 -11.21 31.62 0.04
N HIS A 239 -11.45 32.15 1.23
CA HIS A 239 -11.11 31.46 2.46
C HIS A 239 -11.92 30.18 2.67
N HIS A 240 -13.17 30.13 2.22
CA HIS A 240 -13.97 28.90 2.26
C HIS A 240 -13.40 27.84 1.31
N HIS A 241 -13.01 28.27 0.11
CA HIS A 241 -12.35 27.42 -0.87
C HIS A 241 -11.02 26.82 -0.37
N LEU A 242 -10.16 27.64 0.24
CA LEU A 242 -8.89 27.18 0.82
C LEU A 242 -9.10 26.20 1.99
N LEU A 243 -10.15 26.39 2.80
CA LEU A 243 -10.49 25.48 3.90
C LEU A 243 -10.98 24.11 3.39
N ALA A 244 -11.55 24.01 2.19
CA ALA A 244 -11.90 22.72 1.61
C ALA A 244 -10.66 21.82 1.41
N TYR A 245 -9.53 22.40 0.99
CA TYR A 245 -8.25 21.68 0.90
C TYR A 245 -7.68 21.29 2.28
N VAL A 246 -7.90 22.12 3.31
CA VAL A 246 -7.49 21.80 4.69
C VAL A 246 -8.19 20.53 5.19
N GLU A 247 -9.47 20.37 4.90
CA GLU A 247 -10.25 19.16 5.23
C GLU A 247 -9.79 17.93 4.44
N GLN A 248 -9.51 18.08 3.14
CA GLN A 248 -8.96 16.97 2.34
C GLN A 248 -7.64 16.46 2.95
N LEU A 249 -6.75 17.38 3.31
CA LEU A 249 -5.46 17.07 3.94
C LEU A 249 -5.63 16.42 5.33
N GLU A 250 -6.63 16.83 6.10
CA GLU A 250 -6.95 16.20 7.40
C GLU A 250 -7.38 14.73 7.21
N LEU A 251 -8.20 14.44 6.20
CA LEU A 251 -8.58 13.08 5.89
C LEU A 251 -7.39 12.22 5.45
N ASP A 252 -6.47 12.79 4.68
CA ASP A 252 -5.23 12.10 4.28
C ASP A 252 -4.34 11.79 5.48
N ALA A 253 -4.18 12.75 6.40
CA ALA A 253 -3.45 12.52 7.64
C ALA A 253 -4.07 11.38 8.46
N ARG A 254 -5.41 11.34 8.56
CA ARG A 254 -6.11 10.25 9.28
C ARG A 254 -5.89 8.88 8.64
N ARG A 255 -5.96 8.77 7.30
CA ARG A 255 -5.67 7.52 6.59
C ARG A 255 -4.26 7.01 6.89
N LEU A 256 -3.28 7.92 6.86
CA LEU A 256 -1.90 7.57 7.17
C LEU A 256 -1.72 7.16 8.63
N LEU A 257 -2.46 7.76 9.56
CA LEU A 257 -2.41 7.39 10.98
C LEU A 257 -3.07 6.04 11.29
N ASP A 258 -4.14 5.69 10.59
CA ASP A 258 -4.73 4.35 10.70
C ASP A 258 -3.75 3.29 10.17
N CYS A 259 -3.10 3.57 9.03
CA CYS A 259 -2.02 2.75 8.50
C CYS A 259 -0.87 2.61 9.51
N ARG A 260 -0.47 3.73 10.13
CA ARG A 260 0.55 3.76 11.19
C ARG A 260 0.17 2.88 12.38
N ALA A 261 -1.10 2.87 12.79
CA ALA A 261 -1.58 2.04 13.89
C ALA A 261 -1.50 0.55 13.53
N ARG A 262 -1.97 0.17 12.33
CA ARG A 262 -1.93 -1.22 11.83
C ARG A 262 -0.52 -1.74 11.61
N LEU A 263 0.41 -0.91 11.14
CA LEU A 263 1.78 -1.36 10.87
C LEU A 263 2.62 -1.53 12.13
N ASN A 264 2.20 -0.96 13.27
CA ASN A 264 2.99 -0.87 14.50
C ASN A 264 2.99 -2.17 15.34
N PHE A 265 3.19 -3.31 14.70
CA PHE A 265 3.42 -4.61 15.35
C PHE A 265 4.79 -5.17 14.96
N CYS A 266 5.51 -5.72 15.95
CA CYS A 266 6.91 -6.12 15.81
C CYS A 266 7.06 -7.51 15.18
N PRO A 267 7.72 -7.66 14.01
CA PRO A 267 7.97 -8.95 13.41
C PRO A 267 9.20 -9.66 13.99
N LEU A 268 10.09 -8.94 14.69
CA LEU A 268 11.33 -9.49 15.25
C LEU A 268 11.07 -10.71 16.16
N GLY A 269 11.85 -11.77 15.94
CA GLY A 269 11.68 -13.07 16.58
C GLY A 269 10.84 -14.06 15.77
N ALA A 270 10.30 -13.66 14.60
CA ALA A 270 9.68 -14.58 13.65
C ALA A 270 10.71 -15.46 12.91
N CYS A 271 12.00 -15.13 13.00
CA CYS A 271 13.10 -15.80 12.31
C CYS A 271 12.81 -15.90 10.81
N ALA A 272 13.11 -17.04 10.17
CA ALA A 272 12.94 -17.17 8.72
C ALA A 272 11.46 -17.27 8.32
N LEU A 273 10.65 -18.00 9.10
CA LEU A 273 9.20 -18.21 8.86
C LEU A 273 8.45 -18.86 10.04
N ALA A 274 9.13 -19.64 10.89
CA ALA A 274 8.49 -20.50 11.91
C ALA A 274 8.80 -20.11 13.37
N GLY A 275 9.49 -18.98 13.59
CA GLY A 275 10.02 -18.60 14.90
C GLY A 275 11.25 -19.41 15.32
N THR A 276 11.56 -19.38 16.62
CA THR A 276 12.69 -20.09 17.26
C THR A 276 12.20 -20.90 18.46
N GLY A 277 12.92 -21.98 18.81
CA GLY A 277 12.71 -22.72 20.05
C GLY A 277 13.43 -22.11 21.26
N LEU A 278 14.30 -21.11 21.05
CA LEU A 278 15.01 -20.40 22.12
C LEU A 278 14.05 -19.52 22.92
N PRO A 279 14.28 -19.35 24.24
CA PRO A 279 13.41 -18.58 25.13
C PRO A 279 13.60 -17.06 24.91
N ILE A 280 13.27 -16.54 23.73
CA ILE A 280 13.33 -15.11 23.45
C ILE A 280 12.12 -14.37 24.01
N ASP A 281 12.31 -13.11 24.39
CA ASP A 281 11.23 -12.22 24.81
C ASP A 281 10.89 -11.22 23.71
N ARG A 282 9.88 -11.56 22.90
CA ARG A 282 9.40 -10.70 21.82
C ARG A 282 8.71 -9.42 22.33
N PHE A 283 8.15 -9.44 23.53
CA PHE A 283 7.54 -8.24 24.11
C PHE A 283 8.62 -7.24 24.52
N MET A 284 9.73 -7.70 25.10
CA MET A 284 10.87 -6.84 25.42
C MET A 284 11.42 -6.11 24.19
N THR A 285 11.59 -6.80 23.05
CA THR A 285 12.06 -6.14 21.81
C THR A 285 10.99 -5.23 21.21
N SER A 286 9.72 -5.64 21.23
CA SER A 286 8.58 -4.82 20.80
C SER A 286 8.53 -3.48 21.56
N ASP A 287 8.60 -3.54 22.89
CA ASP A 287 8.55 -2.37 23.77
C ASP A 287 9.75 -1.44 23.54
N ALA A 288 10.96 -2.01 23.45
CA ALA A 288 12.18 -1.24 23.20
C ALA A 288 12.16 -0.50 21.86
N LEU A 289 11.46 -1.03 20.86
CA LEU A 289 11.33 -0.45 19.52
C LEU A 289 10.10 0.44 19.35
N GLY A 290 9.24 0.54 20.37
CA GLY A 290 8.01 1.34 20.38
C GLY A 290 6.87 0.73 19.56
N PHE A 291 6.90 -0.57 19.31
CA PHE A 291 5.78 -1.29 18.72
C PHE A 291 4.68 -1.54 19.76
N THR A 292 3.45 -1.70 19.29
CA THR A 292 2.28 -1.97 20.14
C THR A 292 2.36 -3.35 20.78
N ALA A 293 2.76 -4.36 20.00
CA ALA A 293 2.95 -5.73 20.43
C ALA A 293 3.71 -6.52 19.36
N PRO A 294 4.20 -7.74 19.66
CA PRO A 294 4.68 -8.67 18.64
C PRO A 294 3.58 -9.08 17.66
N MET A 295 3.94 -9.29 16.40
CA MET A 295 3.04 -9.93 15.42
C MET A 295 2.68 -11.35 15.89
N ARG A 296 1.42 -11.75 15.70
CA ARG A 296 0.89 -13.00 16.27
C ARG A 296 1.38 -14.22 15.48
N ASN A 297 1.51 -14.10 14.17
CA ASN A 297 1.96 -15.18 13.29
C ASN A 297 3.34 -14.88 12.67
N SER A 298 4.28 -15.83 12.78
CA SER A 298 5.63 -15.68 12.22
C SER A 298 5.67 -15.72 10.70
N MET A 299 4.79 -16.48 10.05
CA MET A 299 4.74 -16.55 8.57
C MET A 299 4.21 -15.24 8.01
N ASP A 300 3.16 -14.69 8.62
CA ASP A 300 2.68 -13.35 8.30
C ASP A 300 3.78 -12.31 8.54
N ALA A 301 4.45 -12.36 9.70
CA ALA A 301 5.47 -11.38 10.08
C ALA A 301 6.60 -11.15 9.06
N VAL A 302 7.02 -12.21 8.36
CA VAL A 302 8.10 -12.14 7.35
C VAL A 302 7.60 -11.95 5.91
N SER A 303 6.29 -12.12 5.66
CA SER A 303 5.70 -12.08 4.32
C SER A 303 4.70 -10.93 4.10
N ASP A 304 4.30 -10.26 5.17
CA ASP A 304 3.36 -9.13 5.18
C ASP A 304 3.97 -7.95 4.40
N ARG A 305 3.19 -7.39 3.48
CA ARG A 305 3.44 -6.16 2.72
C ARG A 305 2.22 -5.25 2.69
N ASP A 306 1.24 -5.53 3.53
CA ASP A 306 -0.02 -4.79 3.57
C ASP A 306 0.25 -3.35 4.01
N PHE A 307 1.15 -3.15 4.97
CA PHE A 307 1.48 -1.83 5.50
C PHE A 307 2.07 -0.88 4.45
N ILE A 308 2.85 -1.40 3.50
CA ILE A 308 3.41 -0.57 2.42
C ILE A 308 2.43 -0.38 1.27
N LEU A 309 1.58 -1.37 0.95
CA LEU A 309 0.49 -1.18 -0.01
C LEU A 309 -0.49 -0.11 0.49
N GLU A 310 -0.80 -0.14 1.78
CA GLU A 310 -1.68 0.83 2.42
C GLU A 310 -1.04 2.22 2.49
N LEU A 311 0.25 2.32 2.85
CA LEU A 311 1.00 3.58 2.81
C LEU A 311 1.03 4.18 1.40
N LEU A 312 1.35 3.38 0.38
CA LEU A 312 1.39 3.84 -1.00
C LEU A 312 -0.01 4.25 -1.50
N ALA A 313 -1.07 3.56 -1.09
CA ALA A 313 -2.44 3.95 -1.41
C ALA A 313 -2.80 5.31 -0.77
N GLY A 314 -2.48 5.51 0.51
CA GLY A 314 -2.65 6.78 1.20
C GLY A 314 -1.85 7.91 0.55
N ASN A 315 -0.58 7.64 0.19
CA ASN A 315 0.27 8.59 -0.53
C ASN A 315 -0.29 8.91 -1.92
N ALA A 316 -0.82 7.94 -2.66
CA ALA A 316 -1.41 8.17 -3.97
C ALA A 316 -2.63 9.10 -3.90
N ILE A 317 -3.52 8.89 -2.91
CA ILE A 317 -4.67 9.77 -2.67
C ILE A 317 -4.20 11.20 -2.32
N LEU A 318 -3.25 11.32 -1.39
CA LEU A 318 -2.65 12.61 -1.03
C LEU A 318 -1.98 13.30 -2.24
N ALA A 319 -1.28 12.56 -3.08
CA ALA A 319 -0.64 13.09 -4.28
C ALA A 319 -1.67 13.64 -5.28
N LEU A 320 -2.82 12.98 -5.41
CA LEU A 320 -3.93 13.44 -6.26
C LEU A 320 -4.56 14.71 -5.69
N HIS A 321 -4.76 14.82 -4.36
CA HIS A 321 -5.24 16.07 -3.77
C HIS A 321 -4.25 17.23 -3.98
N LEU A 322 -2.96 16.96 -3.84
CA LEU A 322 -1.91 17.94 -4.12
C LEU A 322 -1.82 18.31 -5.60
N SER A 323 -2.13 17.39 -6.52
CA SER A 323 -2.19 17.72 -7.95
C SER A 323 -3.38 18.62 -8.28
N TRP A 324 -4.54 18.45 -7.63
CA TRP A 324 -5.66 19.40 -7.76
C TRP A 324 -5.30 20.80 -7.32
N LEU A 325 -4.72 20.92 -6.12
CA LEU A 325 -4.26 22.19 -5.59
C LEU A 325 -3.21 22.84 -6.53
N GLY A 326 -2.32 22.01 -7.08
CA GLY A 326 -1.30 22.45 -8.04
C GLY A 326 -1.86 22.90 -9.38
N GLU A 327 -2.80 22.17 -9.96
CA GLU A 327 -3.45 22.53 -11.21
C GLU A 327 -4.22 23.84 -11.05
N GLU A 328 -4.96 24.00 -9.97
CA GLU A 328 -5.73 25.22 -9.70
C GLU A 328 -4.83 26.45 -9.54
N TRP A 329 -3.80 26.35 -8.69
CA TRP A 329 -2.83 27.45 -8.55
C TRP A 329 -2.03 27.70 -9.82
N GLY A 330 -1.75 26.66 -10.61
CA GLY A 330 -1.14 26.80 -11.94
C GLY A 330 -2.03 27.59 -12.90
N LEU A 331 -3.33 27.30 -12.93
CA LEU A 331 -4.32 28.02 -13.75
C LEU A 331 -4.51 29.48 -13.31
N TRP A 332 -4.39 29.77 -12.01
CA TRP A 332 -4.58 31.11 -11.46
C TRP A 332 -3.30 31.97 -11.49
N ALA A 333 -2.14 31.34 -11.60
CA ALA A 333 -0.84 31.98 -11.60
C ALA A 333 -0.55 32.76 -12.90
N SER A 334 0.36 33.73 -12.81
CA SER A 334 1.03 34.27 -14.02
C SER A 334 2.00 33.23 -14.61
N GLU A 335 2.30 33.34 -15.91
CA GLU A 335 3.16 32.40 -16.66
C GLU A 335 4.48 32.05 -15.93
N GLU A 336 5.13 32.99 -15.25
CA GLU A 336 6.43 32.77 -14.57
C GLU A 336 6.31 32.00 -13.24
N SER A 337 5.15 32.02 -12.58
CA SER A 337 4.92 31.41 -11.25
C SER A 337 4.25 30.04 -11.28
N GLY A 338 3.67 29.63 -12.42
CA GLY A 338 2.93 28.38 -12.57
C GLY A 338 3.79 27.11 -12.62
N PHE A 339 5.04 27.20 -13.09
CA PHE A 339 5.91 26.04 -13.33
C PHE A 339 6.14 25.15 -12.10
N SER A 340 6.25 25.74 -10.91
CA SER A 340 6.46 24.97 -9.68
C SER A 340 5.24 24.12 -9.34
N MET A 341 4.03 24.63 -9.57
CA MET A 341 2.80 23.91 -9.29
C MET A 341 2.45 22.88 -10.38
N GLU A 342 2.83 23.13 -11.63
CA GLU A 342 2.82 22.10 -12.68
C GLU A 342 3.71 20.90 -12.30
N ALA A 343 4.87 21.15 -11.70
CA ALA A 343 5.76 20.10 -11.22
C ALA A 343 5.16 19.29 -10.05
N VAL A 344 4.32 19.91 -9.19
CA VAL A 344 3.52 19.16 -8.19
C VAL A 344 2.55 18.22 -8.91
N GLY A 345 1.82 18.74 -9.90
CA GLY A 345 0.86 17.96 -10.70
C GLY A 345 1.51 16.74 -11.37
N GLY A 346 2.65 16.92 -12.04
CA GLY A 346 3.35 15.82 -12.72
C GLY A 346 3.92 14.73 -11.78
N LYS A 347 4.14 15.05 -10.49
CA LYS A 347 4.68 14.09 -9.52
C LYS A 347 3.65 13.11 -8.98
N SER A 348 2.35 13.40 -9.08
CA SER A 348 1.32 12.45 -8.63
C SER A 348 1.35 11.14 -9.42
N ALA A 349 1.63 11.20 -10.73
CA ALA A 349 1.79 10.03 -11.59
C ALA A 349 2.92 9.10 -11.13
N ARG A 350 4.00 9.65 -10.55
CA ARG A 350 5.11 8.87 -10.00
C ARG A 350 4.67 8.06 -8.78
N VAL A 351 3.99 8.72 -7.83
CA VAL A 351 3.46 8.08 -6.61
C VAL A 351 2.40 7.01 -6.93
N VAL A 352 1.53 7.28 -7.91
CA VAL A 352 0.57 6.27 -8.41
C VAL A 352 1.30 5.08 -9.03
N GLY A 353 2.36 5.34 -9.81
CA GLY A 353 3.21 4.29 -10.39
C GLY A 353 3.88 3.40 -9.34
N ASP A 354 4.31 3.96 -8.21
CA ASP A 354 4.89 3.21 -7.10
C ASP A 354 3.88 2.21 -6.50
N LEU A 355 2.63 2.65 -6.29
CA LEU A 355 1.55 1.77 -5.83
C LEU A 355 1.28 0.64 -6.82
N VAL A 356 1.15 0.96 -8.11
CA VAL A 356 0.89 -0.04 -9.16
C VAL A 356 2.01 -1.07 -9.24
N THR A 357 3.27 -0.62 -9.15
CA THR A 357 4.44 -1.50 -9.13
C THR A 357 4.33 -2.53 -8.01
N LEU A 358 4.00 -2.08 -6.80
CA LEU A 358 3.91 -2.96 -5.65
C LEU A 358 2.68 -3.89 -5.72
N GLN A 359 1.54 -3.42 -6.23
CA GLN A 359 0.35 -4.25 -6.43
C GLN A 359 0.63 -5.40 -7.41
N VAL A 360 1.36 -5.11 -8.49
CA VAL A 360 1.77 -6.13 -9.48
C VAL A 360 2.78 -7.10 -8.86
N LEU A 361 3.76 -6.59 -8.10
CA LEU A 361 4.76 -7.40 -7.41
C LEU A 361 4.12 -8.39 -6.43
N CYS A 362 3.21 -7.94 -5.57
CA CYS A 362 2.64 -8.77 -4.50
C CYS A 362 1.57 -9.75 -4.98
N LYS A 363 0.95 -9.51 -6.16
CA LYS A 363 -0.12 -10.34 -6.70
C LYS A 363 0.36 -11.77 -6.93
N GLY A 364 -0.29 -12.72 -6.28
CA GLY A 364 -0.01 -14.16 -6.47
C GLY A 364 1.33 -14.62 -5.91
N LEU A 365 1.99 -13.86 -5.03
CA LEU A 365 3.17 -14.37 -4.31
C LEU A 365 2.72 -15.33 -3.19
N PRO A 366 3.03 -16.64 -3.26
CA PRO A 366 2.68 -17.59 -2.21
C PRO A 366 3.45 -17.28 -0.92
N LEU A 367 2.93 -17.75 0.21
CA LEU A 367 3.69 -17.68 1.46
C LEU A 367 4.97 -18.54 1.37
N THR A 368 6.08 -18.18 2.01
CA THR A 368 6.21 -17.12 3.02
C THR A 368 7.04 -15.93 2.51
N TYR A 369 8.37 -15.99 2.62
CA TYR A 369 9.26 -14.93 2.12
C TYR A 369 9.77 -15.28 0.71
N ASN A 370 9.76 -14.31 -0.19
CA ASN A 370 10.26 -14.45 -1.57
C ASN A 370 11.27 -13.33 -1.86
N ARG A 371 12.25 -13.60 -2.73
CA ARG A 371 13.31 -12.61 -3.05
C ARG A 371 12.74 -11.39 -3.77
N ASP A 372 11.61 -11.58 -4.46
CA ASP A 372 10.76 -10.54 -5.07
C ASP A 372 10.48 -9.40 -4.07
N LEU A 373 10.33 -9.72 -2.79
CA LEU A 373 10.13 -8.73 -1.71
C LEU A 373 11.38 -7.88 -1.41
N GLN A 374 12.43 -7.95 -2.21
CA GLN A 374 13.54 -6.99 -2.20
C GLN A 374 13.14 -5.68 -2.90
N GLU A 375 12.28 -5.76 -3.93
CA GLU A 375 11.81 -4.66 -4.78
C GLU A 375 10.77 -3.74 -4.08
N ASP A 376 10.45 -4.03 -2.82
CA ASP A 376 9.46 -3.29 -2.04
C ASP A 376 9.95 -1.91 -1.56
N LYS A 377 11.27 -1.74 -1.43
CA LYS A 377 11.90 -0.56 -0.81
C LYS A 377 11.91 0.66 -1.72
N GLU A 378 12.37 0.51 -2.96
CA GLU A 378 12.55 1.66 -3.87
C GLU A 378 11.25 2.43 -4.14
N PRO A 379 10.12 1.78 -4.46
CA PRO A 379 8.85 2.49 -4.66
C PRO A 379 8.39 3.24 -3.41
N VAL A 380 8.59 2.64 -2.23
CA VAL A 380 8.20 3.25 -0.95
C VAL A 380 9.10 4.44 -0.60
N PHE A 381 10.41 4.30 -0.77
CA PHE A 381 11.37 5.38 -0.53
C PHE A 381 11.11 6.56 -1.48
N ASP A 382 10.84 6.27 -2.74
CA ASP A 382 10.55 7.27 -3.75
C ASP A 382 9.23 8.00 -3.47
N SER A 383 8.17 7.26 -3.17
CA SER A 383 6.85 7.80 -2.82
C SER A 383 6.92 8.74 -1.63
N VAL A 384 7.53 8.32 -0.51
CA VAL A 384 7.68 9.15 0.70
C VAL A 384 8.48 10.42 0.41
N LYS A 385 9.61 10.29 -0.32
CA LYS A 385 10.43 11.46 -0.72
C LYS A 385 9.65 12.42 -1.61
N THR A 386 8.89 11.90 -2.56
CA THR A 386 8.11 12.67 -3.52
C THR A 386 6.99 13.43 -2.81
N ILE A 387 6.22 12.77 -1.94
CA ILE A 387 5.15 13.39 -1.14
C ILE A 387 5.69 14.51 -0.26
N ILE A 388 6.78 14.28 0.48
CA ILE A 388 7.38 15.31 1.32
C ILE A 388 7.81 16.51 0.46
N GLY A 389 8.38 16.27 -0.72
CA GLY A 389 8.74 17.34 -1.66
C GLY A 389 7.53 18.13 -2.14
N MET A 390 6.43 17.45 -2.50
CA MET A 390 5.18 18.08 -2.92
C MET A 390 4.57 18.92 -1.79
N LEU A 391 4.48 18.38 -0.57
CA LEU A 391 3.96 19.10 0.60
C LEU A 391 4.76 20.35 0.92
N LYS A 392 6.10 20.26 0.93
CA LYS A 392 6.98 21.42 1.18
C LYS A 392 6.79 22.51 0.14
N MET A 393 6.75 22.12 -1.14
CA MET A 393 6.58 23.07 -2.25
C MET A 393 5.21 23.75 -2.19
N SER A 394 4.13 22.99 -1.96
CA SER A 394 2.80 23.56 -1.79
C SER A 394 2.71 24.48 -0.57
N ALA A 395 3.36 24.14 0.55
CA ALA A 395 3.35 24.96 1.76
C ALA A 395 4.12 26.28 1.56
N ASP A 396 5.27 26.24 0.91
CA ASP A 396 6.04 27.43 0.55
C ASP A 396 5.27 28.32 -0.43
N PHE A 397 4.64 27.72 -1.44
CA PHE A 397 3.80 28.46 -2.38
C PHE A 397 2.61 29.14 -1.67
N ALA A 398 1.90 28.43 -0.81
CA ALA A 398 0.78 28.96 -0.02
C ALA A 398 1.18 30.16 0.85
N GLN A 399 2.40 30.16 1.40
CA GLN A 399 2.88 31.27 2.24
C GLN A 399 3.19 32.53 1.43
N ASN A 400 3.61 32.37 0.18
CA ASN A 400 4.13 33.46 -0.64
C ASN A 400 3.14 33.97 -1.70
N ILE A 401 2.04 33.26 -1.95
CA ILE A 401 1.04 33.66 -2.96
C ILE A 401 0.34 34.98 -2.57
N THR A 402 0.09 35.82 -3.58
CA THR A 402 -0.69 37.05 -3.47
C THR A 402 -1.79 37.07 -4.53
N TYR A 403 -3.02 37.35 -4.10
CA TYR A 403 -4.18 37.41 -4.99
C TYR A 403 -4.36 38.83 -5.56
N ASN A 404 -4.57 38.91 -6.88
CA ASN A 404 -4.88 40.18 -7.53
C ASN A 404 -6.39 40.46 -7.43
N HIS A 405 -6.80 41.17 -6.38
CA HIS A 405 -8.22 41.46 -6.10
C HIS A 405 -8.91 42.19 -7.26
N ASP A 406 -8.22 43.11 -7.96
CA ASP A 406 -8.79 43.84 -9.08
C ASP A 406 -9.13 42.92 -10.27
N LYS A 407 -8.25 41.96 -10.58
CA LYS A 407 -8.49 40.96 -11.63
C LYS A 407 -9.59 39.99 -11.23
N ILE A 408 -9.57 39.53 -9.98
CA ILE A 408 -10.60 38.63 -9.44
C ILE A 408 -11.98 39.29 -9.53
N GLN A 409 -12.11 40.54 -9.10
CA GLN A 409 -13.37 41.26 -9.14
C GLN A 409 -13.90 41.45 -10.57
N LYS A 410 -13.01 41.68 -11.55
CA LYS A 410 -13.37 41.76 -12.98
C LYS A 410 -13.79 40.42 -13.58
N ALA A 411 -13.32 39.31 -13.02
CA ALA A 411 -13.65 37.96 -13.46
C ALA A 411 -15.00 37.47 -12.90
N LEU A 412 -15.57 38.15 -11.90
CA LEU A 412 -16.87 37.79 -11.36
C LEU A 412 -17.99 38.06 -12.39
N PRO A 413 -19.02 37.18 -12.49
CA PRO A 413 -20.15 37.39 -13.38
C PRO A 413 -20.84 38.74 -13.14
N SER A 414 -21.30 39.41 -14.19
CA SER A 414 -22.01 40.68 -14.08
C SER A 414 -23.40 40.49 -13.46
N GLY A 415 -23.48 40.65 -12.14
CA GLY A 415 -24.68 40.64 -11.29
C GLY A 415 -24.26 40.96 -9.86
N HIS A 416 -25.06 41.74 -9.10
CA HIS A 416 -24.69 42.13 -7.73
C HIS A 416 -24.64 40.88 -6.82
N VAL A 417 -23.44 40.34 -6.62
CA VAL A 417 -23.16 39.35 -5.58
C VAL A 417 -23.10 40.15 -4.29
N ASP A 418 -24.21 40.19 -3.55
CA ASP A 418 -24.19 40.76 -2.21
C ASP A 418 -23.34 39.84 -1.33
N THR A 419 -22.15 40.31 -0.94
CA THR A 419 -21.30 39.59 0.02
C THR A 419 -22.01 39.28 1.34
N GLY A 420 -23.09 39.99 1.67
CA GLY A 420 -23.95 39.72 2.82
C GLY A 420 -24.92 38.55 2.63
N SER A 421 -25.18 38.10 1.40
CA SER A 421 -26.03 36.94 1.10
C SER A 421 -25.24 35.65 0.89
N LEU A 422 -23.90 35.72 0.83
CA LEU A 422 -23.04 34.54 0.95
C LEU A 422 -23.16 34.03 2.38
N LEU A 423 -24.06 33.06 2.55
CA LEU A 423 -24.31 32.36 3.80
C LEU A 423 -22.97 32.08 4.51
N ASP A 424 -22.88 32.54 5.75
CA ASP A 424 -21.94 32.03 6.75
C ASP A 424 -20.55 32.68 6.91
N ARG A 425 -20.33 33.89 6.37
CA ARG A 425 -19.09 34.68 6.57
C ARG A 425 -18.64 34.78 8.04
N ASP A 426 -19.55 35.13 8.96
CA ASP A 426 -19.21 35.37 10.37
C ASP A 426 -18.91 34.08 11.15
N SER A 427 -19.57 32.97 10.79
CA SER A 427 -19.28 31.65 11.37
C SER A 427 -17.93 31.12 10.89
N ILE A 428 -17.62 31.30 9.60
CA ILE A 428 -16.35 30.90 9.02
C ILE A 428 -15.18 31.64 9.67
N LEU A 429 -15.35 32.93 9.94
CA LEU A 429 -14.32 33.74 10.60
C LEU A 429 -14.02 33.32 12.04
N LYS A 430 -15.06 32.96 12.82
CA LYS A 430 -14.87 32.42 14.17
C LYS A 430 -14.17 31.06 14.15
N GLY A 431 -14.46 30.22 13.15
CA GLY A 431 -13.81 28.92 12.97
C GLY A 431 -12.31 29.02 12.66
N LEU A 432 -11.89 30.01 11.85
CA LEU A 432 -10.49 30.14 11.42
C LEU A 432 -9.48 30.25 12.58
N ASP A 433 -9.78 31.06 13.60
CA ASP A 433 -8.89 31.23 14.76
C ASP A 433 -8.83 29.97 15.65
N GLN A 434 -9.91 29.20 15.69
CA GLN A 434 -9.97 27.94 16.43
C GLN A 434 -9.20 26.84 15.70
N ILE A 435 -9.37 26.74 14.38
CA ILE A 435 -8.68 25.77 13.52
C ILE A 435 -7.17 26.00 13.58
N GLU A 436 -6.70 27.25 13.43
CA GLU A 436 -5.26 27.55 13.52
C GLU A 436 -4.66 27.10 14.85
N LYS A 437 -5.33 27.42 15.97
CA LYS A 437 -4.89 27.01 17.31
C LYS A 437 -4.87 25.49 17.50
N GLN A 438 -5.85 24.78 16.98
CA GLN A 438 -5.91 23.31 17.04
C GLN A 438 -4.74 22.69 16.25
N ILE A 439 -4.50 23.16 15.03
CA ILE A 439 -3.38 22.64 14.23
C ILE A 439 -2.04 22.95 14.91
N GLU A 440 -1.87 24.16 15.45
CA GLU A 440 -0.66 24.58 16.16
C GLU A 440 -0.44 23.83 17.49
N SER A 441 -1.50 23.48 18.21
CA SER A 441 -1.41 22.66 19.43
C SER A 441 -1.15 21.18 19.14
N GLY A 442 -1.28 20.78 17.87
CA GLY A 442 -1.17 19.38 17.44
C GLY A 442 -2.46 18.58 17.66
N GLU A 443 -3.52 19.20 18.17
CA GLU A 443 -4.86 18.63 18.23
C GLU A 443 -5.40 18.49 16.81
N PHE A 444 -5.83 17.29 16.43
CA PHE A 444 -6.45 17.07 15.12
C PHE A 444 -7.67 17.97 14.96
N VAL A 445 -7.84 18.53 13.78
CA VAL A 445 -8.93 19.45 13.47
C VAL A 445 -10.23 18.65 13.50
N TRP A 446 -10.94 18.69 14.62
CA TRP A 446 -12.28 18.14 14.76
C TRP A 446 -13.31 19.23 14.49
N ILE A 447 -13.64 19.47 13.22
CA ILE A 447 -14.76 20.36 12.81
C ILE A 447 -16.12 19.66 13.01
N GLN A 448 -16.31 18.85 14.06
CA GLN A 448 -17.57 18.08 14.20
C GLN A 448 -18.43 18.37 15.42
N ASN A 449 -17.99 19.12 16.44
CA ASN A 449 -18.77 19.14 17.70
C ASN A 449 -19.08 20.49 18.36
N GLU A 450 -18.80 21.62 17.71
CA GLU A 450 -19.35 22.90 18.15
C GLU A 450 -20.39 23.38 17.13
N GLU A 451 -21.58 23.81 17.57
CA GLU A 451 -22.63 24.41 16.72
C GLU A 451 -22.12 25.36 15.62
N PRO A 452 -21.09 26.21 15.83
CA PRO A 452 -20.49 27.00 14.74
C PRO A 452 -19.95 26.17 13.56
N ALA A 453 -19.32 25.02 13.80
CA ALA A 453 -18.69 24.15 12.79
C ALA A 453 -19.70 23.45 11.86
N LYS A 454 -20.91 23.16 12.36
CA LYS A 454 -22.02 22.63 11.52
C LYS A 454 -22.56 23.69 10.55
N ASN A 455 -22.43 24.96 10.88
CA ASN A 455 -22.88 26.05 10.01
C ASN A 455 -21.83 26.40 8.95
N LEU A 456 -20.52 26.34 9.30
CA LEU A 456 -19.36 26.61 8.43
C LEU A 456 -19.42 25.92 7.04
N PHE A 457 -20.10 24.78 6.98
CA PHE A 457 -20.07 23.84 5.86
C PHE A 457 -21.47 23.39 5.40
N THR A 458 -22.54 24.15 5.63
CA THR A 458 -23.90 23.74 5.17
C THR A 458 -24.49 24.67 4.11
N THR A 459 -24.28 24.33 2.84
CA THR A 459 -25.19 24.76 1.77
C THR A 459 -26.12 23.59 1.42
N ARG A 460 -27.42 23.73 1.65
CA ARG A 460 -28.42 22.76 1.20
C ARG A 460 -28.56 22.86 -0.32
N SER A 461 -27.79 22.06 -1.05
CA SER A 461 -28.02 21.81 -2.47
C SER A 461 -29.22 20.86 -2.66
N GLN A 462 -30.13 21.18 -3.60
CA GLN A 462 -31.21 20.29 -4.02
C GLN A 462 -30.69 18.97 -4.65
N ASN A 463 -29.40 18.86 -4.98
CA ASN A 463 -28.76 17.63 -5.47
C ASN A 463 -28.35 16.64 -4.36
N GLY A 464 -28.52 16.98 -3.07
CA GLY A 464 -28.09 16.15 -1.93
C GLY A 464 -28.78 14.79 -1.81
N GLN A 465 -29.85 14.53 -2.58
CA GLN A 465 -30.55 13.25 -2.57
C GLN A 465 -29.76 12.13 -3.28
N LEU A 466 -29.00 12.46 -4.33
CA LEU A 466 -28.24 11.49 -5.14
C LEU A 466 -26.90 11.05 -4.49
N SER A 467 -26.21 11.92 -3.75
CA SER A 467 -24.99 11.49 -3.01
C SER A 467 -25.34 10.64 -1.79
N THR A 468 -26.48 10.92 -1.15
CA THR A 468 -26.97 10.12 -0.01
C THR A 468 -27.22 8.66 -0.40
N ASP A 469 -27.85 8.40 -1.55
CA ASP A 469 -28.13 7.04 -2.02
C ASP A 469 -26.83 6.26 -2.34
N PHE A 470 -25.83 6.92 -2.94
CA PHE A 470 -24.54 6.31 -3.23
C PHE A 470 -23.75 6.00 -1.95
N HIS A 471 -23.76 6.89 -0.96
CA HIS A 471 -23.16 6.63 0.34
C HIS A 471 -23.85 5.49 1.09
N VAL A 472 -25.18 5.41 1.04
CA VAL A 472 -25.92 4.29 1.61
C VAL A 472 -25.52 2.98 0.91
N TRP A 473 -25.46 2.98 -0.43
CA TRP A 473 -24.98 1.82 -1.19
C TRP A 473 -23.55 1.42 -0.81
N CYS A 474 -22.64 2.38 -0.62
CA CYS A 474 -21.27 2.10 -0.18
C CYS A 474 -21.24 1.52 1.24
N CYS A 475 -22.08 2.02 2.15
CA CYS A 475 -22.23 1.44 3.49
C CYS A 475 -22.64 -0.03 3.41
N ASP A 476 -23.70 -0.32 2.65
CA ASP A 476 -24.22 -1.67 2.48
C ASP A 476 -23.20 -2.60 1.80
N ALA A 477 -22.46 -2.08 0.82
CA ALA A 477 -21.38 -2.79 0.15
C ALA A 477 -20.24 -3.13 1.12
N ILE A 478 -19.79 -2.17 1.94
CA ILE A 478 -18.77 -2.40 2.97
C ILE A 478 -19.25 -3.46 3.96
N ASP A 479 -20.47 -3.33 4.48
CA ASP A 479 -21.04 -4.25 5.48
C ASP A 479 -21.18 -5.67 4.88
N THR A 480 -21.50 -5.77 3.58
CA THR A 480 -21.56 -7.03 2.84
C THR A 480 -20.17 -7.66 2.70
N ILE A 481 -19.18 -6.91 2.22
CA ILE A 481 -17.80 -7.41 2.06
C ILE A 481 -17.24 -7.85 3.43
N PHE A 482 -17.45 -7.06 4.47
CA PHE A 482 -17.05 -7.39 5.84
C PHE A 482 -17.64 -8.74 6.28
N SER A 483 -18.93 -8.98 6.03
CA SER A 483 -19.59 -10.25 6.33
C SER A 483 -18.95 -11.43 5.58
N HIS A 484 -18.63 -11.27 4.30
CA HIS A 484 -17.95 -12.30 3.51
C HIS A 484 -16.51 -12.57 3.96
N ILE A 485 -15.76 -11.54 4.37
CA ILE A 485 -14.44 -11.70 5.00
C ILE A 485 -14.59 -12.55 6.27
N LYS A 486 -15.55 -12.23 7.14
CA LYS A 486 -15.79 -13.00 8.38
C LYS A 486 -16.18 -14.44 8.09
N HIS A 487 -16.99 -14.68 7.06
CA HIS A 487 -17.34 -16.03 6.62
C HIS A 487 -16.11 -16.82 6.16
N LEU A 488 -15.24 -16.23 5.33
CA LEU A 488 -13.99 -16.86 4.91
C LEU A 488 -13.06 -17.14 6.11
N GLN A 489 -12.88 -16.18 7.02
CA GLN A 489 -12.08 -16.37 8.24
C GLN A 489 -12.58 -17.58 9.05
N VAL A 490 -13.89 -17.67 9.29
CA VAL A 490 -14.49 -18.81 10.02
C VAL A 490 -14.25 -20.12 9.28
N SER A 491 -14.39 -20.15 7.96
CA SER A 491 -14.13 -21.34 7.14
C SER A 491 -12.67 -21.78 7.19
N MET A 492 -11.72 -20.85 7.14
CA MET A 492 -10.29 -21.14 7.29
C MET A 492 -9.95 -21.65 8.70
N VAL A 493 -10.53 -21.06 9.75
CA VAL A 493 -10.34 -21.54 11.13
C VAL A 493 -10.92 -22.96 11.31
N LYS A 494 -12.08 -23.26 10.73
CA LYS A 494 -12.65 -24.63 10.73
C LYS A 494 -11.72 -25.60 9.99
N LEU A 495 -11.18 -25.20 8.84
CA LEU A 495 -10.22 -25.99 8.07
C LEU A 495 -8.94 -26.26 8.88
N ALA A 496 -8.40 -25.25 9.57
CA ALA A 496 -7.26 -25.40 10.47
C ALA A 496 -7.55 -26.36 11.63
N LYS A 497 -8.74 -26.26 12.27
CA LYS A 497 -9.14 -27.18 13.35
C LYS A 497 -9.26 -28.62 12.87
N LYS A 498 -9.82 -28.84 11.66
CA LYS A 498 -9.95 -30.17 11.05
C LYS A 498 -8.59 -30.83 10.80
N ASN A 499 -7.55 -30.05 10.55
CA ASN A 499 -6.19 -30.51 10.24
C ASN A 499 -5.21 -30.22 11.39
N THR A 500 -5.66 -30.33 12.63
CA THR A 500 -4.81 -30.12 13.81
C THR A 500 -3.63 -31.08 13.83
N GLY A 501 -2.43 -30.56 14.07
CA GLY A 501 -1.18 -31.35 14.12
C GLY A 501 -0.61 -31.75 12.76
N VAL A 502 -1.25 -31.41 11.64
CA VAL A 502 -0.68 -31.63 10.31
C VAL A 502 0.50 -30.68 10.09
N ILE A 503 1.65 -31.23 9.73
CA ILE A 503 2.88 -30.49 9.43
C ILE A 503 3.04 -30.44 7.91
N VAL A 504 3.24 -29.25 7.36
CA VAL A 504 3.50 -29.02 5.94
C VAL A 504 4.91 -28.47 5.72
N PRO A 505 5.52 -28.65 4.54
CA PRO A 505 6.76 -27.96 4.22
C PRO A 505 6.53 -26.44 4.19
N GLY A 506 7.32 -25.68 4.94
CA GLY A 506 7.40 -24.23 4.80
C GLY A 506 8.42 -23.85 3.73
N TYR A 507 8.12 -22.80 2.97
CA TYR A 507 8.93 -22.35 1.85
C TYR A 507 9.44 -20.93 2.06
N THR A 508 10.71 -20.72 1.73
CA THR A 508 11.32 -19.39 1.51
C THR A 508 12.03 -19.43 0.16
N HIS A 509 11.85 -18.41 -0.67
CA HIS A 509 12.40 -18.37 -2.04
C HIS A 509 11.95 -19.57 -2.89
N LEU A 510 10.72 -20.05 -2.69
CA LEU A 510 10.18 -21.28 -3.32
C LEU A 510 11.00 -22.55 -3.03
N GLN A 511 11.92 -22.50 -2.06
CA GLN A 511 12.70 -23.63 -1.59
C GLN A 511 12.23 -24.07 -0.22
N ARG A 512 12.29 -25.38 0.06
CA ARG A 512 11.95 -25.91 1.38
C ARG A 512 12.93 -25.37 2.41
N ALA A 513 12.39 -24.76 3.46
CA ALA A 513 13.18 -24.20 4.55
C ALA A 513 12.92 -24.98 5.84
N GLN A 514 11.82 -24.70 6.53
CA GLN A 514 11.45 -25.31 7.80
C GLN A 514 10.00 -25.80 7.75
N PRO A 515 9.65 -26.97 8.30
CA PRO A 515 8.25 -27.37 8.40
C PRO A 515 7.47 -26.44 9.33
N VAL A 516 6.19 -26.29 9.02
CA VAL A 516 5.26 -25.50 9.82
C VAL A 516 3.99 -26.31 10.09
N LEU A 517 3.34 -25.99 11.20
CA LEU A 517 1.97 -26.46 11.41
C LEU A 517 1.08 -25.85 10.33
N LEU A 518 0.29 -26.67 9.66
CA LEU A 518 -0.70 -26.21 8.69
C LEU A 518 -1.68 -25.21 9.31
N GLN A 519 -1.98 -25.37 10.60
CA GLN A 519 -2.79 -24.41 11.36
C GLN A 519 -2.15 -23.03 11.39
N HIS A 520 -0.85 -22.98 11.69
CA HIS A 520 -0.09 -21.74 11.71
C HIS A 520 -0.07 -21.09 10.33
N HIS A 521 0.09 -21.89 9.28
CA HIS A 521 0.00 -21.43 7.90
C HIS A 521 -1.37 -20.79 7.60
N LEU A 522 -2.46 -21.52 7.81
CA LEU A 522 -3.81 -21.03 7.50
C LEU A 522 -4.19 -19.80 8.33
N LEU A 523 -3.72 -19.72 9.58
CA LEU A 523 -3.96 -18.56 10.43
C LEU A 523 -3.23 -17.30 9.96
N ALA A 524 -2.13 -17.39 9.21
CA ALA A 524 -1.47 -16.23 8.63
C ALA A 524 -2.42 -15.46 7.67
N TYR A 525 -3.13 -16.18 6.81
CA TYR A 525 -4.17 -15.57 5.95
C TYR A 525 -5.38 -15.06 6.75
N VAL A 526 -5.73 -15.70 7.86
CA VAL A 526 -6.81 -15.20 8.73
C VAL A 526 -6.44 -13.85 9.34
N GLU A 527 -5.17 -13.66 9.74
CA GLU A 527 -4.66 -12.38 10.26
C GLU A 527 -4.61 -11.30 9.17
N GLN A 528 -4.25 -11.64 7.93
CA GLN A 528 -4.34 -10.72 6.78
C GLN A 528 -5.79 -10.25 6.55
N LEU A 529 -6.74 -11.19 6.54
CA LEU A 529 -8.17 -10.90 6.43
C LEU A 529 -8.72 -10.09 7.61
N GLU A 530 -8.13 -10.20 8.80
CA GLU A 530 -8.51 -9.39 9.96
C GLU A 530 -8.17 -7.92 9.70
N ARG A 531 -6.96 -7.65 9.18
CA ARG A 531 -6.55 -6.29 8.78
C ARG A 531 -7.38 -5.76 7.61
N ASP A 532 -7.76 -6.62 6.65
CA ASP A 532 -8.68 -6.23 5.56
C ASP A 532 -10.02 -5.74 6.09
N ALA A 533 -10.59 -6.45 7.08
CA ALA A 533 -11.83 -6.06 7.75
C ALA A 533 -11.68 -4.74 8.52
N GLU A 534 -10.55 -4.52 9.19
CA GLU A 534 -10.26 -3.26 9.89
C GLU A 534 -10.20 -2.06 8.92
N ARG A 535 -9.52 -2.19 7.77
CA ARG A 535 -9.46 -1.12 6.75
C ARG A 535 -10.84 -0.74 6.22
N LEU A 536 -11.70 -1.73 5.98
CA LEU A 536 -13.08 -1.50 5.56
C LEU A 536 -13.90 -0.81 6.65
N GLN A 537 -13.67 -1.15 7.91
CA GLN A 537 -14.34 -0.50 9.03
C GLN A 537 -13.90 0.97 9.17
N ASP A 538 -12.63 1.30 8.92
CA ASP A 538 -12.19 2.70 8.90
C ASP A 538 -12.85 3.48 7.74
N CYS A 539 -12.95 2.87 6.56
CA CYS A 539 -13.72 3.43 5.43
C CYS A 539 -15.16 3.71 5.86
N ARG A 540 -15.80 2.77 6.56
CA ARG A 540 -17.18 2.89 7.07
C ARG A 540 -17.34 4.03 8.07
N VAL A 541 -16.37 4.19 8.98
CA VAL A 541 -16.36 5.26 9.98
C VAL A 541 -16.20 6.61 9.29
N ARG A 542 -15.23 6.75 8.38
CA ARG A 542 -15.05 7.97 7.57
C ARG A 542 -16.30 8.33 6.78
N LEU A 543 -16.94 7.35 6.14
CA LEU A 543 -18.17 7.59 5.37
C LEU A 543 -19.31 8.14 6.24
N ASN A 544 -19.42 7.68 7.50
CA ASN A 544 -20.41 8.22 8.42
C ASN A 544 -20.06 9.62 8.93
N THR A 545 -18.78 9.96 9.08
CA THR A 545 -18.39 11.32 9.46
C THR A 545 -18.70 12.31 8.34
N MET A 546 -18.52 11.91 7.07
CA MET A 546 -18.79 12.77 5.89
C MET A 546 -20.27 13.10 5.65
N LYS A 547 -21.21 12.32 6.19
CA LYS A 547 -22.66 12.55 6.02
C LYS A 547 -23.19 13.86 6.65
N ASN A 548 -22.37 14.57 7.43
CA ASN A 548 -22.83 15.67 8.29
C ASN A 548 -22.31 17.08 7.88
N SER A 549 -21.71 17.24 6.69
CA SER A 549 -21.02 18.48 6.27
C SER A 549 -20.94 18.61 4.73
N MET A 550 -20.59 19.79 4.21
CA MET A 550 -20.26 20.04 2.78
C MET A 550 -19.11 19.14 2.26
N GLU A 551 -18.49 18.33 3.11
CA GLU A 551 -17.54 17.27 2.77
C GLU A 551 -18.02 16.45 1.55
N ALA A 552 -19.32 16.13 1.48
CA ALA A 552 -19.92 15.17 0.53
C ALA A 552 -19.76 15.46 -0.98
N VAL A 553 -19.20 16.59 -1.43
CA VAL A 553 -18.92 16.83 -2.87
C VAL A 553 -17.43 16.75 -3.18
N VAL A 554 -16.58 17.14 -2.23
CA VAL A 554 -15.12 17.25 -2.39
C VAL A 554 -14.39 16.01 -1.85
N SER A 555 -15.01 15.26 -0.92
CA SER A 555 -14.44 14.08 -0.27
C SER A 555 -14.87 12.73 -0.88
N ASP A 556 -15.86 12.72 -1.78
CA ASP A 556 -16.42 11.50 -2.38
C ASP A 556 -15.39 10.69 -3.15
N LEU A 557 -14.55 11.34 -3.97
CA LEU A 557 -13.51 10.63 -4.71
C LEU A 557 -12.42 10.07 -3.78
N ALA A 558 -12.02 10.82 -2.76
CA ALA A 558 -11.02 10.38 -1.79
C ALA A 558 -11.49 9.10 -1.07
N PHE A 559 -12.76 9.08 -0.68
CA PHE A 559 -13.41 7.90 -0.11
C PHE A 559 -13.48 6.74 -1.10
N VAL A 560 -13.92 6.98 -2.34
CA VAL A 560 -14.02 5.92 -3.37
C VAL A 560 -12.65 5.31 -3.66
N LEU A 561 -11.60 6.13 -3.75
CA LEU A 561 -10.22 5.68 -3.93
C LEU A 561 -9.73 4.85 -2.74
N GLU A 562 -10.04 5.28 -1.52
CA GLU A 562 -9.70 4.56 -0.31
C GLU A 562 -10.41 3.20 -0.23
N PHE A 563 -11.72 3.17 -0.49
CA PHE A 563 -12.51 1.95 -0.50
C PHE A 563 -12.04 0.99 -1.61
N ALA A 564 -11.77 1.50 -2.81
CA ALA A 564 -11.18 0.73 -3.90
C ALA A 564 -9.78 0.20 -3.53
N SER A 565 -8.98 0.99 -2.79
CA SER A 565 -7.66 0.57 -2.30
C SER A 565 -7.79 -0.57 -1.29
N ALA A 566 -8.72 -0.49 -0.34
CA ALA A 566 -9.01 -1.57 0.60
C ALA A 566 -9.45 -2.87 -0.12
N ASN A 567 -10.32 -2.74 -1.14
CA ASN A 567 -10.70 -3.86 -1.99
C ASN A 567 -9.50 -4.43 -2.76
N SER A 568 -8.59 -3.59 -3.26
CA SER A 568 -7.41 -4.03 -4.01
C SER A 568 -6.42 -4.81 -3.14
N ILE A 569 -6.22 -4.40 -1.89
CA ILE A 569 -5.35 -5.12 -0.92
C ILE A 569 -5.97 -6.48 -0.58
N THR A 570 -7.28 -6.51 -0.30
CA THR A 570 -8.03 -7.76 -0.10
C THR A 570 -7.91 -8.68 -1.32
N ALA A 571 -8.01 -8.12 -2.54
CA ALA A 571 -7.85 -8.88 -3.78
C ALA A 571 -6.45 -9.50 -3.92
N ILE A 572 -5.41 -8.78 -3.50
CA ILE A 572 -4.03 -9.27 -3.48
C ILE A 572 -3.92 -10.45 -2.51
N HIS A 573 -4.45 -10.35 -1.29
CA HIS A 573 -4.43 -11.48 -0.33
C HIS A 573 -5.13 -12.72 -0.89
N LEU A 574 -6.32 -12.54 -1.48
CA LEU A 574 -7.06 -13.63 -2.12
C LEU A 574 -6.31 -14.20 -3.33
N SER A 575 -5.55 -13.39 -4.06
CA SER A 575 -4.72 -13.87 -5.16
C SER A 575 -3.55 -14.73 -4.69
N ARG A 576 -2.94 -14.39 -3.54
CA ARG A 576 -1.84 -15.15 -2.92
C ARG A 576 -2.34 -16.50 -2.40
N LEU A 577 -3.48 -16.50 -1.70
CA LEU A 577 -4.17 -17.71 -1.29
C LEU A 577 -4.56 -18.59 -2.48
N GLY A 578 -5.08 -17.97 -3.55
CA GLY A 578 -5.43 -18.65 -4.79
C GLY A 578 -4.22 -19.30 -5.48
N GLU A 579 -3.10 -18.59 -5.60
CA GLU A 579 -1.85 -19.16 -6.13
C GLU A 579 -1.44 -20.40 -5.35
N GLU A 580 -1.40 -20.30 -4.03
CA GLU A 580 -0.92 -21.39 -3.19
C GLU A 580 -1.82 -22.62 -3.26
N TRP A 581 -3.15 -22.44 -3.21
CA TRP A 581 -4.07 -23.57 -3.36
C TRP A 581 -4.04 -24.19 -4.75
N VAL A 582 -3.84 -23.39 -5.80
CA VAL A 582 -3.63 -23.91 -7.16
C VAL A 582 -2.34 -24.75 -7.21
N LEU A 583 -1.25 -24.24 -6.66
CA LEU A 583 0.03 -24.97 -6.57
C LEU A 583 -0.12 -26.27 -5.76
N TRP A 584 -0.78 -26.23 -4.60
CA TRP A 584 -0.93 -27.39 -3.74
C TRP A 584 -1.87 -28.45 -4.30
N ALA A 585 -2.80 -28.07 -5.18
CA ALA A 585 -3.68 -28.97 -5.90
C ALA A 585 -3.04 -29.55 -7.17
N SER A 586 -1.86 -29.06 -7.59
CA SER A 586 -1.17 -29.56 -8.78
C SER A 586 -0.79 -31.04 -8.65
N GLU A 587 -0.53 -31.72 -9.76
CA GLU A 587 -0.17 -33.14 -9.75
C GLU A 587 1.19 -33.39 -9.08
N GLU A 588 2.12 -32.46 -9.24
CA GLU A 588 3.48 -32.48 -8.69
C GLU A 588 3.45 -32.41 -7.16
N PHE A 589 2.65 -31.51 -6.60
CA PHE A 589 2.48 -31.39 -5.14
C PHE A 589 1.47 -32.41 -4.61
N GLY A 590 0.22 -32.32 -5.09
CA GLY A 590 -0.89 -33.18 -4.66
C GLY A 590 -1.15 -33.11 -3.16
N PHE A 591 -0.91 -31.95 -2.54
CA PHE A 591 -1.08 -31.71 -1.11
C PHE A 591 -2.55 -31.50 -0.74
N ILE A 592 -3.34 -30.93 -1.63
CA ILE A 592 -4.78 -30.79 -1.45
C ILE A 592 -5.54 -31.46 -2.58
N THR A 593 -6.76 -31.91 -2.27
CA THR A 593 -7.71 -32.42 -3.25
C THR A 593 -9.04 -31.69 -3.07
N PRO A 594 -9.47 -30.90 -4.07
CA PRO A 594 -10.79 -30.28 -4.04
C PRO A 594 -11.91 -31.30 -4.27
N SER A 595 -13.08 -31.06 -3.67
CA SER A 595 -14.28 -31.85 -3.92
C SER A 595 -14.89 -31.51 -5.30
N ASP A 596 -15.85 -32.33 -5.75
CA ASP A 596 -16.52 -32.10 -7.04
C ASP A 596 -17.31 -30.80 -7.09
N SER A 597 -17.80 -30.30 -5.94
CA SER A 597 -18.58 -29.06 -5.87
C SER A 597 -17.75 -27.80 -6.08
N VAL A 598 -16.43 -27.88 -5.89
CA VAL A 598 -15.49 -26.76 -6.05
C VAL A 598 -14.40 -27.06 -7.07
N SER A 599 -14.62 -28.06 -7.92
CA SER A 599 -13.74 -28.43 -9.03
C SER A 599 -14.48 -28.31 -10.35
N THR A 600 -13.72 -28.10 -11.42
CA THR A 600 -14.20 -28.35 -12.78
C THR A 600 -13.59 -29.66 -13.28
N GLY A 601 -14.33 -30.36 -14.13
CA GLY A 601 -13.87 -31.56 -14.83
C GLY A 601 -13.52 -31.26 -16.28
N SER A 602 -12.52 -31.94 -16.82
CA SER A 602 -12.27 -31.95 -18.26
C SER A 602 -13.18 -32.97 -18.95
N SER A 603 -13.77 -32.60 -20.09
CA SER A 603 -14.60 -33.53 -20.89
C SER A 603 -13.82 -34.74 -21.42
N ILE A 604 -12.50 -34.63 -21.58
CA ILE A 604 -11.62 -35.72 -22.06
C ILE A 604 -10.94 -36.48 -20.91
N MET A 605 -10.86 -35.90 -19.72
CA MET A 605 -10.25 -36.51 -18.52
C MET A 605 -11.16 -36.33 -17.30
N PRO A 606 -12.19 -37.17 -17.15
CA PRO A 606 -13.22 -37.02 -16.10
C PRO A 606 -12.68 -37.13 -14.67
N GLN A 607 -11.53 -37.79 -14.49
CA GLN A 607 -10.86 -37.94 -13.19
C GLN A 607 -10.07 -36.69 -12.75
N LYS A 608 -9.81 -35.75 -13.67
CA LYS A 608 -9.01 -34.56 -13.39
C LYS A 608 -9.88 -33.52 -12.68
N LYS A 609 -9.60 -33.27 -11.40
CA LYS A 609 -10.24 -32.22 -10.60
C LYS A 609 -9.36 -30.99 -10.59
N ASN A 610 -9.75 -29.96 -11.34
CA ASN A 610 -8.96 -28.73 -11.41
C ASN A 610 -9.46 -27.69 -10.40
N PRO A 611 -8.55 -26.96 -9.73
CA PRO A 611 -8.89 -25.85 -8.84
C PRO A 611 -9.24 -24.56 -9.60
N ASP A 612 -9.91 -24.66 -10.77
CA ASP A 612 -10.28 -23.52 -11.63
C ASP A 612 -10.93 -22.35 -10.88
N PRO A 613 -11.80 -22.56 -9.87
CA PRO A 613 -12.35 -21.44 -9.10
C PRO A 613 -11.25 -20.58 -8.44
N MET A 614 -10.18 -21.19 -7.91
CA MET A 614 -9.07 -20.46 -7.31
C MET A 614 -8.13 -19.85 -8.36
N GLU A 615 -7.99 -20.46 -9.53
CA GLU A 615 -7.32 -19.83 -10.67
C GLU A 615 -8.04 -18.55 -11.10
N LEU A 616 -9.38 -18.58 -11.11
CA LEU A 616 -10.22 -17.41 -11.39
C LEU A 616 -10.17 -16.38 -10.28
N VAL A 617 -10.11 -16.75 -8.99
CA VAL A 617 -9.87 -15.81 -7.88
C VAL A 617 -8.54 -15.08 -8.11
N ARG A 618 -7.47 -15.82 -8.39
CA ARG A 618 -6.16 -15.24 -8.72
C ARG A 618 -6.25 -14.30 -9.92
N GLY A 619 -6.94 -14.67 -10.99
CA GLY A 619 -7.10 -13.83 -12.18
C GLY A 619 -7.95 -12.58 -11.95
N LYS A 620 -9.05 -12.71 -11.21
CA LYS A 620 -10.01 -11.63 -10.91
C LYS A 620 -9.41 -10.52 -10.05
N SER A 621 -8.35 -10.80 -9.28
CA SER A 621 -7.63 -9.76 -8.55
C SER A 621 -7.14 -8.61 -9.45
N ALA A 622 -6.73 -8.92 -10.69
CA ALA A 622 -6.30 -7.90 -11.66
C ALA A 622 -7.44 -6.96 -12.09
N ARG A 623 -8.70 -7.41 -12.02
CA ARG A 623 -9.89 -6.59 -12.31
C ARG A 623 -10.06 -5.52 -11.22
N VAL A 624 -10.00 -5.93 -9.96
CA VAL A 624 -10.10 -5.03 -8.80
C VAL A 624 -8.97 -4.00 -8.77
N VAL A 625 -7.73 -4.43 -9.02
CA VAL A 625 -6.58 -3.52 -9.15
C VAL A 625 -6.78 -2.57 -10.34
N GLY A 626 -7.24 -3.08 -11.48
CA GLY A 626 -7.55 -2.26 -12.65
C GLY A 626 -8.64 -1.21 -12.38
N ASP A 627 -9.65 -1.52 -11.57
CA ASP A 627 -10.70 -0.57 -11.21
C ASP A 627 -10.16 0.58 -10.35
N LEU A 628 -9.24 0.30 -9.41
CA LEU A 628 -8.53 1.36 -8.68
C LEU A 628 -7.72 2.25 -9.63
N ILE A 629 -6.99 1.67 -10.57
CA ILE A 629 -6.21 2.43 -11.55
C ILE A 629 -7.11 3.32 -12.41
N LYS A 630 -8.25 2.80 -12.88
CA LYS A 630 -9.24 3.61 -13.63
C LYS A 630 -9.71 4.82 -12.81
N LEU A 631 -9.98 4.62 -11.53
CA LEU A 631 -10.40 5.69 -10.61
C LEU A 631 -9.31 6.76 -10.45
N GLN A 632 -8.05 6.34 -10.30
CA GLN A 632 -6.92 7.26 -10.19
C GLN A 632 -6.68 8.07 -11.47
N LEU A 633 -6.99 7.50 -12.64
CA LEU A 633 -6.88 8.18 -13.94
C LEU A 633 -8.09 9.07 -14.28
N ALA A 634 -9.26 8.81 -13.69
CA ALA A 634 -10.49 9.55 -13.97
C ALA A 634 -10.57 10.95 -13.32
N HIS A 635 -9.46 11.41 -12.74
CA HIS A 635 -9.26 12.65 -11.96
C HIS A 635 -9.94 13.91 -12.51
N ASN A 636 -10.16 14.01 -13.83
CA ASN A 636 -10.64 15.23 -14.51
C ASN A 636 -12.06 15.16 -15.08
N HIS A 637 -12.79 14.04 -14.95
CA HIS A 637 -14.05 13.82 -15.67
C HIS A 637 -15.34 13.87 -14.82
N GLY A 638 -15.25 14.36 -13.58
CA GLY A 638 -16.39 14.45 -12.66
C GLY A 638 -16.83 13.10 -12.08
N LEU A 639 -17.59 13.14 -10.99
CA LEU A 639 -18.08 11.99 -10.18
C LEU A 639 -19.13 11.11 -10.92
N GLN A 640 -19.01 10.96 -12.24
CA GLN A 640 -19.87 10.08 -13.05
C GLN A 640 -19.12 8.83 -13.51
N VAL A 641 -17.79 8.91 -13.65
CA VAL A 641 -16.94 7.82 -14.18
C VAL A 641 -16.44 6.88 -13.06
N ASP A 642 -16.69 7.24 -11.81
CA ASP A 642 -16.26 6.53 -10.60
C ASP A 642 -17.16 5.35 -10.21
N LYS A 643 -18.46 5.44 -10.49
CA LYS A 643 -19.47 4.46 -10.05
C LYS A 643 -19.30 3.08 -10.67
N GLU A 644 -18.96 3.00 -11.95
CA GLU A 644 -18.81 1.70 -12.63
C GLU A 644 -17.58 0.92 -12.10
N PRO A 645 -16.36 1.51 -12.02
CA PRO A 645 -15.22 0.83 -11.42
C PRO A 645 -15.47 0.38 -9.97
N ILE A 646 -16.06 1.21 -9.11
CA ILE A 646 -16.29 0.82 -7.71
C ILE A 646 -17.34 -0.29 -7.59
N ALA A 647 -18.42 -0.22 -8.36
CA ALA A 647 -19.44 -1.27 -8.38
C ALA A 647 -18.88 -2.62 -8.88
N ASP A 648 -18.02 -2.57 -9.90
CA ASP A 648 -17.36 -3.76 -10.44
C ASP A 648 -16.35 -4.37 -9.45
N SER A 649 -15.58 -3.52 -8.77
CA SER A 649 -14.66 -3.89 -7.69
C SER A 649 -15.40 -4.61 -6.55
N VAL A 650 -16.51 -4.02 -6.05
CA VAL A 650 -17.35 -4.62 -5.00
C VAL A 650 -17.89 -5.99 -5.41
N LYS A 651 -18.52 -6.06 -6.60
CA LYS A 651 -19.06 -7.31 -7.13
C LYS A 651 -17.99 -8.40 -7.27
N THR A 652 -16.80 -8.01 -7.73
CA THR A 652 -15.70 -8.94 -7.94
C THR A 652 -15.15 -9.47 -6.62
N ILE A 653 -14.95 -8.60 -5.62
CA ILE A 653 -14.46 -8.99 -4.31
C ILE A 653 -15.43 -9.92 -3.58
N ILE A 654 -16.73 -9.61 -3.61
CA ILE A 654 -17.75 -10.49 -3.00
C ILE A 654 -17.64 -11.90 -3.60
N GLY A 655 -17.63 -12.02 -4.92
CA GLY A 655 -17.50 -13.32 -5.59
C GLY A 655 -16.16 -14.03 -5.28
N MET A 656 -15.06 -13.29 -5.14
CA MET A 656 -13.76 -13.87 -4.77
C MET A 656 -13.78 -14.42 -3.34
N LEU A 657 -14.38 -13.70 -2.39
CA LEU A 657 -14.51 -14.12 -1.00
C LEU A 657 -15.44 -15.34 -0.85
N GLU A 658 -16.58 -15.33 -1.55
CA GLU A 658 -17.52 -16.46 -1.58
C GLU A 658 -16.85 -17.73 -2.11
N VAL A 659 -16.20 -17.65 -3.27
CA VAL A 659 -15.50 -18.79 -3.88
C VAL A 659 -14.39 -19.30 -2.97
N SER A 660 -13.60 -18.41 -2.38
CA SER A 660 -12.53 -18.79 -1.47
C SER A 660 -13.07 -19.48 -0.21
N ALA A 661 -14.22 -19.01 0.32
CA ALA A 661 -14.85 -19.60 1.49
C ALA A 661 -15.47 -20.97 1.20
N GLU A 662 -16.08 -21.15 0.02
CA GLU A 662 -16.57 -22.45 -0.43
C GLU A 662 -15.43 -23.42 -0.66
N PHE A 663 -14.34 -22.98 -1.29
CA PHE A 663 -13.16 -23.82 -1.51
C PHE A 663 -12.53 -24.26 -0.17
N ALA A 664 -12.37 -23.33 0.78
CA ALA A 664 -11.87 -23.64 2.13
C ALA A 664 -12.66 -24.76 2.85
N GLN A 665 -13.98 -24.81 2.64
CA GLN A 665 -14.86 -25.81 3.25
C GLN A 665 -14.80 -27.17 2.56
N ASN A 666 -14.39 -27.19 1.29
CA ASN A 666 -14.54 -28.33 0.38
C ASN A 666 -13.20 -28.93 -0.12
N ILE A 667 -12.09 -28.57 0.53
CA ILE A 667 -10.79 -29.21 0.29
C ILE A 667 -10.42 -30.23 1.36
N THR A 668 -9.64 -31.23 0.95
CA THR A 668 -9.02 -32.22 1.85
C THR A 668 -7.51 -32.25 1.64
N TYR A 669 -6.75 -32.31 2.74
CA TYR A 669 -5.30 -32.41 2.69
C TYR A 669 -4.86 -33.87 2.59
N ASN A 670 -3.97 -34.17 1.66
CA ASN A 670 -3.37 -35.48 1.48
C ASN A 670 -2.17 -35.63 2.44
N GLN A 671 -2.45 -36.09 3.66
CA GLN A 671 -1.43 -36.22 4.71
C GLN A 671 -0.29 -37.15 4.30
N ASP A 672 -0.56 -38.23 3.57
CA ASP A 672 0.47 -39.17 3.11
C ASP A 672 1.45 -38.52 2.13
N ARG A 673 0.94 -37.76 1.16
CA ARG A 673 1.77 -36.99 0.20
C ARG A 673 2.59 -35.92 0.91
N ILE A 674 1.95 -35.16 1.80
CA ILE A 674 2.60 -34.11 2.59
C ILE A 674 3.73 -34.71 3.42
N GLN A 675 3.46 -35.78 4.16
CA GLN A 675 4.45 -36.42 5.02
C GLN A 675 5.66 -36.95 4.24
N LYS A 676 5.44 -37.50 3.03
CA LYS A 676 6.54 -37.92 2.14
C LYS A 676 7.35 -36.76 1.57
N SER A 677 6.76 -35.57 1.50
CA SER A 677 7.43 -34.35 1.01
C SER A 677 8.26 -33.65 2.08
N LEU A 678 8.04 -33.94 3.36
CA LEU A 678 8.85 -33.42 4.44
C LEU A 678 10.27 -34.02 4.33
N PRO A 679 11.34 -33.20 4.49
CA PRO A 679 12.71 -33.71 4.36
C PRO A 679 12.98 -34.84 5.34
N ALA A 680 13.58 -35.95 4.87
CA ALA A 680 14.21 -36.92 5.75
C ALA A 680 15.52 -36.32 6.29
N GLY A 681 15.58 -36.01 7.60
CA GLY A 681 16.85 -35.82 8.31
C GLY A 681 17.51 -34.43 8.33
N HIS A 682 16.88 -33.36 7.80
CA HIS A 682 17.41 -31.98 7.91
C HIS A 682 16.54 -31.03 8.77
N LEU A 683 15.54 -31.58 9.45
CA LEU A 683 14.58 -30.86 10.29
C LEU A 683 15.19 -30.20 11.53
N ASP A 684 16.46 -30.50 11.81
CA ASP A 684 17.14 -30.09 13.01
C ASP A 684 18.24 -29.06 12.77
N ALA A 685 18.47 -28.45 11.59
CA ALA A 685 19.57 -27.47 11.52
C ALA A 685 19.36 -26.28 12.47
N THR A 686 18.17 -25.67 12.46
CA THR A 686 17.79 -24.60 13.39
C THR A 686 17.56 -25.13 14.80
N THR A 687 16.89 -26.29 14.95
CA THR A 687 16.65 -26.91 16.27
C THR A 687 17.94 -27.37 16.96
N LEU A 688 18.91 -27.87 16.21
CA LEU A 688 20.26 -28.24 16.66
C LEU A 688 21.07 -27.00 16.97
N ALA A 689 20.98 -25.94 16.15
CA ALA A 689 21.60 -24.66 16.47
C ALA A 689 21.04 -24.08 17.78
N ASP A 690 19.71 -24.07 17.94
CA ASP A 690 19.02 -23.66 19.17
C ASP A 690 19.44 -24.54 20.37
N TYR A 691 19.52 -25.86 20.19
CA TYR A 691 20.02 -26.79 21.22
C TYR A 691 21.48 -26.54 21.61
N LEU A 692 22.35 -26.29 20.62
CA LEU A 692 23.77 -26.01 20.85
C LEU A 692 23.96 -24.67 21.56
N VAL A 693 23.18 -23.65 21.20
CA VAL A 693 23.15 -22.36 21.92
C VAL A 693 22.74 -22.59 23.36
N HIS A 694 21.63 -23.30 23.61
CA HIS A 694 21.18 -23.62 24.97
C HIS A 694 22.25 -24.38 25.78
N LYS A 695 23.06 -25.24 25.15
CA LYS A 695 24.14 -25.95 25.84
C LYS A 695 25.38 -25.09 26.11
N ALA A 696 25.58 -24.02 25.35
CA ALA A 696 26.76 -23.16 25.41
C ALA A 696 26.58 -21.91 26.28
N SER A 697 25.33 -21.43 26.41
CA SER A 697 24.87 -20.47 27.43
C SER A 697 24.68 -21.14 28.78
#